data_AF-E2BCD6-F1
#
_entry.id   AF-E2BCD6-F1
#
_cell.length_a   1.000
_cell.length_b   1.000
_cell.length_c   1.000
_cell.angle_alpha   90.00
_cell.angle_beta   90.00
_cell.angle_gamma   90.00
#
_symmetry.space_group_name_H-M   'P 1'
#
loop_
_entity.id
_entity.type
_entity.pdbx_description
1 polymer ?
#
loop_
_entity_poly.entity_id
_entity_poly.type
_entity_poly.pdbx_seq_one_letter_code
_entity_poly.pdbx_strand_id
1 'polypeptide(L)'
;MDCWSTWLLLVSLFAALLFTGGVELTFELSDSAKECFYQEIEKNVSSTLEFQVVTGGQYDVDVTLEAPNKEIIYRQVKTQFDSHSFVPAMSGVYKACFSNEFSTYSHKLVYMDFQVGDELPLPGLGEHVTVMTQMESSAQEVHKNLISILDYQTHHRLREAQGRKRAEELNERVLWWSVMETACILCIAEQDIPIDINTGKLLDWLVNRRHCKKDWHATILAIREKINNAIQDMPAHDGIASLLCGAYINYFYCVKIVEILKETEADTKNLFGRYGSQRMKDWQEVLQRYEKDNVYLAEAAQMLMRNVNYEVPSIKKQIQKLEQSLIDLEKKEMEYKKSENTAHAEYNVLCKQLGISSHNTARKELMEKVKELPAIYQSVVEKTRSLDKVVEFYKKGNATTYEYTYGEAPLSVVEPPLNIKADEEENNATINSNVDTNTIDFGDLDLNEEIDFGEEVDLSTAEGDIDWGDESAAVQPPVGEEEIDCDISLEESGIVVEAVGHEGGIAAGRDAYTILDNPATRVEFINQLFELEAFMKLRLYEFKGDDKKNLLSFSQMQDASSILQLSTTESTQNMLDNIQIVLSEILHNNVHHLHNIKHYPRYADIVIAGLKQKLKLIDRMVAQQESVRRKQKDAQDEIDKLRPLLRLVVQRTRELQTEIERDISKRYKNRTVHLTGGVNTL
;
A
#
# COMPACT_ATOMS: atom_id res chain seq x y z
N MET A 1 100.19 1.08 1.14
CA MET A 1 99.96 2.19 2.10
C MET A 1 100.01 1.58 3.47
N ASP A 2 101.00 1.97 4.26
CA ASP A 2 101.40 1.26 5.47
C ASP A 2 100.34 1.37 6.57
N CYS A 3 100.23 0.34 7.41
CA CYS A 3 99.29 0.25 8.53
C CYS A 3 99.39 1.47 9.48
N TRP A 4 100.55 2.13 9.49
CA TRP A 4 100.81 3.36 10.24
C TRP A 4 100.07 4.59 9.65
N SER A 5 99.98 4.70 8.33
CA SER A 5 99.24 5.77 7.66
C SER A 5 97.73 5.63 7.86
N THR A 6 97.21 4.40 7.89
CA THR A 6 95.80 4.14 8.21
C THR A 6 95.46 4.42 9.67
N TRP A 7 96.39 4.18 10.59
CA TRP A 7 96.19 4.49 12.01
C TRP A 7 96.26 6.00 12.30
N LEU A 8 97.17 6.72 11.65
CA LEU A 8 97.22 8.18 11.70
C LEU A 8 95.97 8.84 11.09
N LEU A 9 95.45 8.30 9.99
CA LEU A 9 94.18 8.74 9.40
C LEU A 9 93.00 8.46 10.34
N LEU A 10 92.92 7.28 10.95
CA LEU A 10 91.87 6.95 11.92
C LEU A 10 91.92 7.85 13.16
N VAL A 11 93.11 8.15 13.69
CA VAL A 11 93.28 9.06 14.84
C VAL A 11 92.96 10.51 14.46
N SER A 12 93.31 10.96 13.24
CA SER A 12 92.91 12.29 12.74
C SER A 12 91.40 12.39 12.49
N LEU A 13 90.77 11.32 12.00
CA LEU A 13 89.33 11.25 11.78
C LEU A 13 88.58 11.22 13.12
N PHE A 14 89.11 10.49 14.10
CA PHE A 14 88.57 10.44 15.47
C PHE A 14 88.76 11.76 16.22
N ALA A 15 89.88 12.46 16.02
CA ALA A 15 90.12 13.79 16.58
C ALA A 15 89.23 14.87 15.93
N ALA A 16 88.94 14.76 14.62
CA ALA A 16 88.02 15.65 13.91
C ALA A 16 86.55 15.43 14.33
N LEU A 17 86.19 14.21 14.73
CA LEU A 17 84.87 13.88 15.28
C LEU A 17 84.65 14.41 16.72
N LEU A 18 85.71 14.76 17.46
CA LEU A 18 85.63 15.16 18.86
C LEU A 18 85.49 16.67 19.09
N PHE A 19 85.50 17.49 18.03
CA PHE A 19 85.28 18.94 18.10
C PHE A 19 84.23 19.39 17.09
N THR A 20 83.01 18.90 17.24
CA THR A 20 81.83 19.55 16.66
C THR A 20 80.93 20.03 17.80
N GLY A 21 81.07 21.31 18.16
CA GLY A 21 80.02 22.00 18.92
C GLY A 21 78.93 22.38 17.93
N GLY A 22 77.82 21.65 17.93
CA GLY A 22 76.61 22.05 17.20
C GLY A 22 75.71 22.86 18.12
N VAL A 23 75.36 24.08 17.72
CA VAL A 23 74.39 24.93 18.42
C VAL A 23 72.96 24.62 17.95
N GLU A 24 72.80 24.07 16.73
CA GLU A 24 71.53 23.72 16.11
C GLU A 24 71.39 22.20 15.94
N LEU A 25 70.21 21.63 16.26
CA LEU A 25 69.97 20.18 16.19
C LEU A 25 68.74 19.86 15.33
N THR A 26 68.92 19.02 14.31
CA THR A 26 67.80 18.36 13.62
C THR A 26 67.79 16.89 13.97
N PHE A 27 66.69 16.39 14.53
CA PHE A 27 66.57 15.00 14.94
C PHE A 27 65.30 14.34 14.38
N GLU A 28 65.36 13.01 14.29
CA GLU A 28 64.21 12.19 13.91
C GLU A 28 63.47 11.74 15.18
N LEU A 29 62.17 12.05 15.23
CA LEU A 29 61.24 11.68 16.28
C LEU A 29 60.32 10.58 15.76
N SER A 30 60.54 9.35 16.24
CA SER A 30 59.79 8.17 15.83
C SER A 30 58.28 8.31 16.08
N ASP A 31 57.50 7.45 15.43
CA ASP A 31 56.07 7.29 15.72
C ASP A 31 55.87 6.78 17.14
N SER A 32 54.78 7.24 17.77
CA SER A 32 54.42 6.89 19.15
C SER A 32 55.52 7.13 20.21
N ALA A 33 56.49 8.01 19.92
CA ALA A 33 57.66 8.26 20.77
C ALA A 33 57.72 9.69 21.32
N LYS A 34 58.50 9.88 22.39
CA LYS A 34 58.78 11.17 23.02
C LYS A 34 60.28 11.29 23.29
N GLU A 35 60.89 12.34 22.78
CA GLU A 35 62.30 12.66 22.99
C GLU A 35 62.44 13.92 23.85
N CYS A 36 63.41 13.94 24.76
CA CYS A 36 63.62 15.06 25.69
C CYS A 36 65.08 15.49 25.74
N PHE A 37 65.30 16.80 25.65
CA PHE A 37 66.59 17.46 25.72
C PHE A 37 66.70 18.24 27.03
N TYR A 38 67.89 18.27 27.61
CA TYR A 38 68.15 18.85 28.92
C TYR A 38 69.24 19.90 28.79
N GLN A 39 69.00 21.09 29.34
CA GLN A 39 69.92 22.22 29.28
C GLN A 39 70.08 22.85 30.66
N GLU A 40 71.32 23.06 31.10
CA GLU A 40 71.60 23.75 32.36
C GLU A 40 71.61 25.27 32.13
N ILE A 41 70.81 25.99 32.92
CA ILE A 41 70.59 27.43 32.75
C ILE A 41 70.71 28.13 34.11
N GLU A 42 71.41 29.27 34.15
CA GLU A 42 71.55 30.11 35.34
C GLU A 42 70.35 31.08 35.50
N LYS A 43 70.06 31.46 36.76
CA LYS A 43 68.99 32.40 37.09
C LYS A 43 69.20 33.76 36.39
N ASN A 44 68.10 34.32 35.88
CA ASN A 44 68.05 35.61 35.18
C ASN A 44 68.80 35.67 33.82
N VAL A 45 69.15 34.53 33.21
CA VAL A 45 69.75 34.48 31.88
C VAL A 45 68.67 34.22 30.83
N SER A 46 68.37 35.20 29.96
CA SER A 46 67.37 35.03 28.89
C SER A 46 67.70 33.84 28.02
N SER A 47 66.74 32.95 27.84
CA SER A 47 66.90 31.73 27.05
C SER A 47 65.74 31.59 26.07
N THR A 48 66.00 31.06 24.88
CA THR A 48 65.01 30.92 23.82
C THR A 48 64.99 29.49 23.32
N LEU A 49 63.81 28.89 23.25
CA LEU A 49 63.56 27.60 22.60
C LEU A 49 62.83 27.85 21.29
N GLU A 50 63.46 27.54 20.17
CA GLU A 50 62.86 27.57 18.84
C GLU A 50 62.82 26.18 18.23
N PHE A 51 61.71 25.84 17.57
CA PHE A 51 61.59 24.57 16.89
C PHE A 51 60.75 24.67 15.61
N GLN A 52 61.05 23.81 14.64
CA GLN A 52 60.31 23.68 13.40
C GLN A 52 60.20 22.22 12.97
N VAL A 53 59.00 21.75 12.68
CA VAL A 53 58.79 20.44 12.09
C VAL A 53 59.07 20.52 10.58
N VAL A 54 60.15 19.85 10.16
CA VAL A 54 60.63 19.87 8.78
C VAL A 54 59.80 18.92 7.92
N THR A 55 59.56 17.68 8.39
CA THR A 55 58.85 16.64 7.64
C THR A 55 58.09 15.67 8.55
N GLY A 56 57.05 15.02 8.03
CA GLY A 56 56.28 13.98 8.73
C GLY A 56 54.83 14.41 9.05
N GLY A 57 53.86 13.52 8.77
CA GLY A 57 52.44 13.72 9.12
C GLY A 57 51.86 15.06 8.68
N GLN A 58 51.22 15.77 9.61
CA GLN A 58 50.66 17.12 9.42
C GLN A 58 51.67 18.23 9.76
N TYR A 59 52.96 17.90 9.83
CA TYR A 59 54.04 18.78 10.27
C TYR A 59 53.81 19.33 11.69
N ASP A 60 53.20 18.56 12.60
CA ASP A 60 52.83 18.99 13.96
C ASP A 60 53.64 18.26 15.04
N VAL A 61 53.88 18.84 16.22
CA VAL A 61 54.51 18.14 17.36
C VAL A 61 54.03 18.73 18.68
N ASP A 62 53.98 17.93 19.73
CA ASP A 62 53.67 18.39 21.09
C ASP A 62 54.98 18.76 21.79
N VAL A 63 55.10 20.00 22.27
CA VAL A 63 56.31 20.51 22.92
C VAL A 63 56.01 20.91 24.36
N THR A 64 56.85 20.46 25.30
CA THR A 64 56.74 20.81 26.72
C THR A 64 58.11 21.22 27.27
N LEU A 65 58.18 22.40 27.87
CA LEU A 65 59.35 22.92 28.57
C LEU A 65 59.08 22.93 30.07
N GLU A 66 59.88 22.17 30.81
CA GLU A 66 59.79 21.98 32.27
C GLU A 66 60.99 22.66 32.96
N ALA A 67 60.71 23.42 34.02
CA ALA A 67 61.70 24.02 34.92
C ALA A 67 62.30 22.98 35.90
N PRO A 68 63.42 23.29 36.57
CA PRO A 68 64.07 22.39 37.54
C PRO A 68 63.16 21.96 38.71
N ASN A 69 62.17 22.78 39.08
CA ASN A 69 61.14 22.47 40.08
C ASN A 69 59.98 21.61 39.54
N LYS A 70 60.05 21.13 38.28
CA LYS A 70 59.00 20.42 37.53
C LYS A 70 57.77 21.26 37.18
N GLU A 71 57.88 22.58 37.25
CA GLU A 71 56.84 23.48 36.75
C GLU A 71 56.91 23.56 35.23
N ILE A 72 55.76 23.47 34.55
CA ILE A 72 55.70 23.58 33.08
C ILE A 72 55.67 25.07 32.73
N ILE A 73 56.75 25.55 32.11
CA ILE A 73 56.92 26.96 31.72
C ILE A 73 56.20 27.22 30.40
N TYR A 74 56.30 26.28 29.48
CA TYR A 74 55.75 26.39 28.14
C TYR A 74 55.25 25.03 27.69
N ARG A 75 54.03 24.99 27.15
CA ARG A 75 53.42 23.77 26.63
C ARG A 75 52.58 24.12 25.43
N GLN A 76 52.85 23.42 24.35
CA GLN A 76 52.17 23.60 23.09
C GLN A 76 51.84 22.24 22.49
N VAL A 77 50.64 22.13 21.91
CA VAL A 77 50.10 20.87 21.39
C VAL A 77 49.89 21.03 19.89
N LYS A 78 50.34 20.05 19.11
CA LYS A 78 50.22 19.97 17.65
C LYS A 78 50.64 21.24 16.90
N THR A 79 51.81 21.77 17.24
CA THR A 79 52.36 22.94 16.56
C THR A 79 53.43 22.61 15.54
N GLN A 80 53.47 23.39 14.48
CA GLN A 80 54.43 23.21 13.39
C GLN A 80 55.73 23.99 13.60
N PHE A 81 55.61 25.18 14.18
CA PHE A 81 56.69 26.09 14.46
C PHE A 81 56.29 26.96 15.65
N ASP A 82 57.22 27.18 16.58
CA ASP A 82 57.11 28.24 17.58
C ASP A 82 58.50 28.64 18.09
N SER A 83 58.59 29.85 18.63
CA SER A 83 59.79 30.37 19.30
C SER A 83 59.39 31.01 20.63
N HIS A 84 59.91 30.46 21.72
CA HIS A 84 59.57 30.88 23.07
C HIS A 84 60.79 31.35 23.85
N SER A 85 60.88 32.67 24.08
CA SER A 85 61.87 33.29 24.95
C SER A 85 61.36 33.42 26.39
N PHE A 86 62.13 32.96 27.37
CA PHE A 86 61.79 32.99 28.78
C PHE A 86 62.98 33.41 29.65
N VAL A 87 62.69 33.91 30.86
CA VAL A 87 63.71 34.27 31.86
C VAL A 87 63.64 33.27 33.03
N PRO A 88 64.68 32.45 33.26
CA PRO A 88 64.79 31.47 34.34
C PRO A 88 64.63 32.07 35.73
N ALA A 89 63.61 31.64 36.49
CA ALA A 89 63.39 32.07 37.87
C ALA A 89 64.39 31.44 38.87
N MET A 90 64.95 30.27 38.51
CA MET A 90 65.92 29.51 39.29
C MET A 90 66.98 28.88 38.40
N SER A 91 68.20 28.74 38.94
CA SER A 91 69.29 28.03 38.27
C SER A 91 69.05 26.52 38.35
N GLY A 92 69.26 25.80 37.26
CA GLY A 92 69.18 24.34 37.22
C GLY A 92 68.96 23.80 35.81
N VAL A 93 68.64 22.50 35.73
CA VAL A 93 68.41 21.81 34.46
C VAL A 93 66.97 21.99 34.00
N TYR A 94 66.79 22.67 32.87
CA TYR A 94 65.54 22.80 32.16
C TYR A 94 65.40 21.66 31.14
N LYS A 95 64.18 21.19 30.93
CA LYS A 95 63.90 20.01 30.09
C LYS A 95 62.89 20.37 29.01
N ALA A 96 63.30 20.30 27.75
CA ALA A 96 62.43 20.46 26.58
C ALA A 96 62.12 19.09 25.98
N CYS A 97 60.84 18.71 25.91
CA CYS A 97 60.42 17.45 25.30
C CYS A 97 59.53 17.66 24.09
N PHE A 98 59.72 16.80 23.10
CA PHE A 98 58.97 16.71 21.87
C PHE A 98 58.27 15.35 21.83
N SER A 99 56.95 15.34 21.76
CA SER A 99 56.14 14.12 21.70
C SER A 99 55.45 13.99 20.35
N ASN A 100 55.61 12.81 19.77
CA ASN A 100 54.88 12.33 18.59
C ASN A 100 54.01 11.11 18.96
N GLU A 101 53.63 10.97 20.22
CA GLU A 101 52.81 9.86 20.72
C GLU A 101 51.48 9.70 19.95
N PHE A 102 50.96 10.80 19.40
CA PHE A 102 49.71 10.85 18.65
C PHE A 102 49.81 10.35 17.19
N SER A 103 51.00 10.23 16.61
CA SER A 103 51.16 9.67 15.25
C SER A 103 51.62 8.23 15.36
N THR A 104 50.79 7.30 14.89
CA THR A 104 51.04 5.84 14.95
C THR A 104 51.73 5.29 13.71
N TYR A 105 51.98 6.13 12.70
CA TYR A 105 52.49 5.67 11.40
C TYR A 105 53.56 6.58 10.79
N SER A 106 53.64 7.85 11.21
CA SER A 106 54.58 8.81 10.65
C SER A 106 55.60 9.28 11.69
N HIS A 107 56.87 8.96 11.47
CA HIS A 107 57.99 9.64 12.11
C HIS A 107 58.06 11.10 11.65
N LYS A 108 58.68 11.95 12.47
CA LYS A 108 58.80 13.38 12.25
C LYS A 108 60.27 13.79 12.28
N LEU A 109 60.62 14.75 11.45
CA LEU A 109 61.94 15.37 11.49
C LEU A 109 61.76 16.77 12.09
N VAL A 110 62.34 16.99 13.27
CA VAL A 110 62.18 18.24 14.04
C VAL A 110 63.53 18.94 14.11
N TYR A 111 63.55 20.18 13.63
CA TYR A 111 64.61 21.14 13.88
C TYR A 111 64.35 21.80 15.24
N MET A 112 65.35 21.86 16.10
CA MET A 112 65.30 22.55 17.38
C MET A 112 66.58 23.36 17.57
N ASP A 113 66.40 24.56 18.10
CA ASP A 113 67.45 25.42 18.61
C ASP A 113 67.11 25.82 20.05
N PHE A 114 68.04 25.60 20.99
CA PHE A 114 67.87 25.92 22.40
C PHE A 114 69.00 26.84 22.85
N GLN A 115 68.76 28.14 22.69
CA GLN A 115 69.72 29.20 22.98
C GLN A 115 69.67 29.59 24.47
N VAL A 116 70.83 29.66 25.11
CA VAL A 116 70.99 30.06 26.53
C VAL A 116 71.89 31.28 26.63
N GLY A 117 71.33 32.40 27.09
CA GLY A 117 72.04 33.67 27.22
C GLY A 117 72.16 34.43 25.91
N ASP A 118 72.76 35.62 26.00
CA ASP A 118 73.23 36.34 24.83
C ASP A 118 74.51 35.68 24.32
N GLU A 119 74.67 35.55 23.00
CA GLU A 119 75.90 35.01 22.41
C GLU A 119 77.13 35.77 22.91
N LEU A 120 78.21 35.02 23.17
CA LEU A 120 79.45 35.57 23.70
C LEU A 120 79.91 36.76 22.86
N PRO A 121 80.16 37.94 23.46
CA PRO A 121 80.70 39.07 22.72
C PRO A 121 82.06 38.69 22.12
N LEU A 122 82.44 39.40 21.06
CA LEU A 122 83.73 39.24 20.37
C LEU A 122 84.88 39.01 21.39
N PRO A 123 85.74 38.00 21.18
CA PRO A 123 86.80 37.67 22.11
C PRO A 123 87.70 38.89 22.37
N GLY A 124 87.74 39.34 23.62
CA GLY A 124 88.48 40.54 24.06
C GLY A 124 87.64 41.72 24.54
N LEU A 125 86.32 41.72 24.36
CA LEU A 125 85.42 42.81 24.81
C LEU A 125 84.69 42.55 26.14
N GLY A 126 84.73 41.33 26.68
CA GLY A 126 83.89 40.92 27.82
C GLY A 126 84.32 41.41 29.21
N GLU A 127 85.54 41.95 29.38
CA GLU A 127 86.10 42.26 30.71
C GLU A 127 85.98 43.75 31.12
N HIS A 128 85.62 44.66 30.19
CA HIS A 128 85.50 46.10 30.46
C HIS A 128 84.05 46.58 30.37
N VAL A 129 83.24 46.21 31.36
CA VAL A 129 81.89 46.75 31.54
C VAL A 129 82.01 48.20 32.04
N THR A 130 81.74 49.18 31.16
CA THR A 130 80.88 50.38 31.39
C THR A 130 81.14 51.56 30.42
N VAL A 131 82.21 51.59 29.62
CA VAL A 131 82.41 52.65 28.60
C VAL A 131 83.02 52.06 27.32
N MET A 132 82.18 51.74 26.34
CA MET A 132 82.64 51.32 25.01
C MET A 132 83.14 52.51 24.19
N THR A 133 84.21 52.33 23.42
CA THR A 133 84.59 53.27 22.36
C THR A 133 83.59 53.20 21.20
N GLN A 134 83.51 54.27 20.38
CA GLN A 134 82.62 54.29 19.21
C GLN A 134 82.89 53.13 18.23
N MET A 135 84.16 52.71 18.12
CA MET A 135 84.56 51.58 17.27
C MET A 135 84.06 50.24 17.84
N GLU A 136 84.15 50.02 19.15
CA GLU A 136 83.67 48.81 19.82
C GLU A 136 82.14 48.68 19.72
N SER A 137 81.41 49.78 19.93
CA SER A 137 79.95 49.80 19.74
C SER A 137 79.55 49.46 18.30
N SER A 138 80.28 49.99 17.31
CA SER A 138 80.01 49.68 15.90
C SER A 138 80.37 48.23 15.55
N ALA A 139 81.48 47.69 16.08
CA ALA A 139 81.86 46.29 15.88
C ALA A 139 80.84 45.32 16.48
N GLN A 140 80.32 45.62 17.68
CA GLN A 140 79.28 44.81 18.32
C GLN A 140 77.94 44.89 17.58
N GLU A 141 77.58 46.07 17.04
CA GLU A 141 76.40 46.22 16.19
C GLU A 141 76.52 45.44 14.88
N VAL A 142 77.68 45.49 14.21
CA VAL A 142 77.96 44.70 13.02
C VAL A 142 77.90 43.20 13.32
N HIS A 143 78.45 42.76 14.45
CA HIS A 143 78.41 41.35 14.86
C HIS A 143 76.97 40.88 15.07
N LYS A 144 76.15 41.66 15.80
CA LYS A 144 74.73 41.38 16.01
C LYS A 144 73.96 41.30 14.68
N ASN A 145 74.23 42.22 13.76
CA ASN A 145 73.62 42.21 12.44
C ASN A 145 74.06 40.98 11.62
N LEU A 146 75.31 40.54 11.74
CA LEU A 146 75.83 39.36 11.04
C LEU A 146 75.21 38.06 11.55
N ILE A 147 75.03 37.94 12.87
CA ILE A 147 74.31 36.82 13.50
C ILE A 147 72.87 36.79 13.00
N SER A 148 72.17 37.93 13.06
CA SER A 148 70.80 38.01 12.53
C SER A 148 70.71 37.61 11.05
N ILE A 149 71.69 37.99 10.22
CA ILE A 149 71.73 37.56 8.81
C ILE A 149 71.92 36.04 8.69
N LEU A 150 72.72 35.43 9.56
CA LEU A 150 72.94 33.98 9.58
C LEU A 150 71.65 33.25 9.93
N ASP A 151 70.92 33.70 10.95
CA ASP A 151 69.59 33.17 11.33
C ASP A 151 68.58 33.27 10.19
N TYR A 152 68.56 34.41 9.48
CA TYR A 152 67.70 34.54 8.31
C TYR A 152 68.08 33.56 7.19
N GLN A 153 69.38 33.31 6.99
CA GLN A 153 69.85 32.35 5.98
C GLN A 153 69.51 30.91 6.36
N THR A 154 69.64 30.51 7.62
CA THR A 154 69.29 29.16 8.08
C THR A 154 67.79 28.91 7.92
N HIS A 155 66.96 29.87 8.34
CA HIS A 155 65.51 29.82 8.13
C HIS A 155 65.12 29.68 6.66
N HIS A 156 65.74 30.48 5.78
CA HIS A 156 65.45 30.42 4.36
C HIS A 156 65.87 29.08 3.73
N ARG A 157 67.01 28.53 4.14
CA ARG A 157 67.46 27.19 3.70
C ARG A 157 66.51 26.10 4.16
N LEU A 158 66.00 26.18 5.39
CA LEU A 158 65.06 25.20 5.93
C LEU A 158 63.73 25.20 5.16
N ARG A 159 63.19 26.38 4.87
CA ARG A 159 61.98 26.52 4.04
C ARG A 159 62.18 26.02 2.62
N GLU A 160 63.31 26.31 1.99
CA GLU A 160 63.61 25.81 0.65
C GLU A 160 63.70 24.29 0.63
N ALA A 161 64.35 23.68 1.61
CA ALA A 161 64.45 22.22 1.74
C ALA A 161 63.06 21.58 1.91
N GLN A 162 62.20 22.14 2.78
CA GLN A 162 60.83 21.67 2.97
C GLN A 162 60.01 21.80 1.67
N GLY A 163 60.13 22.93 0.97
CA GLY A 163 59.45 23.18 -0.30
C GLY A 163 59.89 22.21 -1.39
N ARG A 164 61.20 21.97 -1.53
CA ARG A 164 61.77 21.05 -2.52
C ARG A 164 61.29 19.63 -2.28
N LYS A 165 61.35 19.13 -1.04
CA LYS A 165 60.89 17.77 -0.71
C LYS A 165 59.42 17.57 -1.05
N ARG A 166 58.56 18.53 -0.70
CA ARG A 166 57.13 18.48 -1.05
C ARG A 166 56.91 18.46 -2.56
N ALA A 167 57.67 19.25 -3.31
CA ALA A 167 57.56 19.31 -4.77
C ALA A 167 57.98 17.98 -5.43
N GLU A 168 59.08 17.37 -4.97
CA GLU A 168 59.55 16.07 -5.45
C GLU A 168 58.54 14.95 -5.17
N GLU A 169 58.02 14.87 -3.94
CA GLU A 169 57.00 13.89 -3.56
C GLU A 169 55.67 14.07 -4.33
N LEU A 170 55.30 15.31 -4.67
CA LEU A 170 54.12 15.57 -5.48
C LEU A 170 54.35 15.17 -6.93
N ASN A 171 55.50 15.55 -7.50
CA ASN A 171 55.86 15.24 -8.88
C ASN A 171 55.92 13.72 -9.11
N GLU A 172 56.53 12.97 -8.19
CA GLU A 172 56.58 11.50 -8.29
C GLU A 172 55.19 10.87 -8.30
N ARG A 173 54.29 11.29 -7.40
CA ARG A 173 52.91 10.78 -7.35
C ARG A 173 52.13 11.11 -8.62
N VAL A 174 52.21 12.34 -9.12
CA VAL A 174 51.52 12.77 -10.34
C VAL A 174 52.06 12.04 -11.57
N LEU A 175 53.38 11.82 -11.65
CA LEU A 175 54.01 11.06 -12.72
C LEU A 175 53.47 9.63 -12.74
N TRP A 176 53.50 8.93 -11.61
CA TRP A 176 52.98 7.56 -11.52
C TRP A 176 51.50 7.47 -11.87
N TRP A 177 50.71 8.44 -11.44
CA TRP A 177 49.28 8.47 -11.75
C TRP A 177 49.03 8.70 -13.25
N SER A 178 49.78 9.60 -13.88
CA SER A 178 49.70 9.87 -15.32
C SER A 178 50.14 8.66 -16.16
N VAL A 179 51.20 7.97 -15.74
CA VAL A 179 51.67 6.73 -16.40
C VAL A 179 50.60 5.65 -16.31
N MET A 180 49.98 5.48 -15.14
CA MET A 180 48.93 4.49 -14.94
C MET A 180 47.69 4.80 -15.79
N GLU A 181 47.22 6.05 -15.82
CA GLU A 181 46.10 6.49 -16.67
C GLU A 181 46.38 6.22 -18.15
N THR A 182 47.59 6.55 -18.62
CA THR A 182 48.00 6.31 -20.01
C THR A 182 48.02 4.81 -20.33
N ALA A 183 48.54 3.98 -19.41
CA ALA A 183 48.54 2.54 -19.57
C ALA A 183 47.11 1.97 -19.61
N CYS A 184 46.20 2.44 -18.75
CA CYS A 184 44.79 2.05 -18.78
C CYS A 184 44.13 2.37 -20.13
N ILE A 185 44.37 3.56 -20.70
CA ILE A 185 43.83 3.93 -22.02
C ILE A 185 44.35 3.00 -23.12
N LEU A 186 45.64 2.65 -23.09
CA LEU A 186 46.23 1.72 -24.07
C LEU A 186 45.64 0.30 -23.93
N CYS A 187 45.46 -0.20 -22.70
CA CYS A 187 44.82 -1.49 -22.47
C CYS A 187 43.35 -1.51 -22.97
N ILE A 188 42.61 -0.42 -22.74
CA ILE A 188 41.22 -0.27 -23.23
C ILE A 188 41.18 -0.19 -24.76
N ALA A 189 42.18 0.43 -25.39
CA ALA A 189 42.26 0.55 -26.84
C ALA A 189 42.51 -0.79 -27.55
N GLU A 190 43.23 -1.71 -26.92
CA GLU A 190 43.49 -3.06 -27.45
C GLU A 190 42.33 -4.03 -27.20
N GLN A 191 41.51 -3.78 -26.18
CA GLN A 191 40.29 -4.57 -25.95
C GLN A 191 39.24 -4.27 -27.03
N ASP A 192 38.74 -5.34 -27.65
CA ASP A 192 37.59 -5.26 -28.54
C ASP A 192 36.29 -5.04 -27.75
N ILE A 193 36.08 -3.81 -27.29
CA ILE A 193 34.89 -3.41 -26.54
C ILE A 193 33.64 -3.62 -27.41
N PRO A 194 32.60 -4.31 -26.91
CA PRO A 194 31.35 -4.48 -27.64
C PRO A 194 30.75 -3.11 -28.00
N ILE A 195 30.17 -3.02 -29.18
CA ILE A 195 29.50 -1.80 -29.63
C ILE A 195 28.05 -1.85 -29.13
N ASP A 196 27.79 -1.14 -28.04
CA ASP A 196 26.44 -1.01 -27.50
C ASP A 196 25.74 0.20 -28.14
N ILE A 197 24.58 -0.04 -28.75
CA ILE A 197 23.78 1.00 -29.42
C ILE A 197 22.37 0.94 -28.87
N ASN A 198 21.86 2.06 -28.36
CA ASN A 198 20.47 2.14 -27.94
C ASN A 198 19.55 2.03 -29.16
N THR A 199 18.64 1.06 -29.15
CA THR A 199 17.63 0.82 -30.19
C THR A 199 16.86 2.09 -30.55
N GLY A 200 16.46 2.90 -29.57
CA GLY A 200 15.72 4.15 -29.81
C GLY A 200 16.51 5.25 -30.52
N LYS A 201 17.84 5.14 -30.62
CA LYS A 201 18.71 6.07 -31.35
C LYS A 201 19.47 5.40 -32.50
N LEU A 202 19.06 4.18 -32.87
CA LEU A 202 19.77 3.38 -33.87
C LEU A 202 19.84 4.08 -35.23
N LEU A 203 18.72 4.65 -35.69
CA LEU A 203 18.66 5.37 -36.96
C LEU A 203 19.58 6.61 -36.95
N ASP A 204 19.54 7.40 -35.88
CA ASP A 204 20.41 8.59 -35.74
C ASP A 204 21.89 8.20 -35.70
N TRP A 205 22.22 7.09 -35.03
CA TRP A 205 23.57 6.55 -34.99
C TRP A 205 24.07 6.15 -36.39
N LEU A 206 23.22 5.50 -37.19
CA LEU A 206 23.54 5.11 -38.57
C LEU A 206 23.77 6.33 -39.47
N VAL A 207 22.94 7.36 -39.35
CA VAL A 207 23.07 8.59 -40.13
C VAL A 207 24.31 9.39 -39.71
N ASN A 208 24.56 9.56 -38.41
CA ASN A 208 25.70 10.33 -37.89
C ASN A 208 27.04 9.73 -38.31
N ARG A 209 27.13 8.40 -38.40
CA ARG A 209 28.32 7.68 -38.88
C ARG A 209 28.40 7.54 -40.40
N ARG A 210 27.46 8.17 -41.14
CA ARG A 210 27.35 8.14 -42.61
C ARG A 210 27.16 6.75 -43.20
N HIS A 211 26.62 5.80 -42.43
CA HIS A 211 26.22 4.48 -42.94
C HIS A 211 24.97 4.59 -43.81
N CYS A 212 24.12 5.59 -43.55
CA CYS A 212 22.90 5.91 -44.31
C CYS A 212 22.86 7.41 -44.66
N LYS A 213 22.33 7.74 -45.84
CA LYS A 213 22.04 9.15 -46.21
C LYS A 213 20.77 9.63 -45.53
N LYS A 214 20.64 10.94 -45.32
CA LYS A 214 19.45 11.57 -44.71
C LYS A 214 18.20 11.48 -45.58
N ASP A 215 18.37 11.45 -46.91
CA ASP A 215 17.26 11.43 -47.89
C ASP A 215 16.75 10.02 -48.25
N TRP A 216 16.85 9.09 -47.31
CA TRP A 216 16.46 7.69 -47.51
C TRP A 216 14.94 7.49 -47.62
N HIS A 217 14.13 8.39 -47.05
CA HIS A 217 12.66 8.31 -47.13
C HIS A 217 12.10 8.42 -48.56
N ALA A 218 12.65 9.32 -49.38
CA ALA A 218 12.21 9.51 -50.76
C ALA A 218 12.56 8.30 -51.64
N THR A 219 13.71 7.67 -51.37
CA THR A 219 14.15 6.46 -52.08
C THR A 219 13.31 5.24 -51.68
N ILE A 220 12.89 5.11 -50.42
CA ILE A 220 11.97 4.04 -49.99
C ILE A 220 10.62 4.10 -50.71
N LEU A 221 10.02 5.29 -50.86
CA LEU A 221 8.73 5.42 -51.55
C LEU A 221 8.80 4.87 -52.98
N ALA A 222 9.85 5.21 -53.72
CA ALA A 222 10.08 4.69 -55.07
C ALA A 222 10.37 3.18 -55.10
N ILE A 223 11.02 2.65 -54.06
CA ILE A 223 11.26 1.20 -53.94
C ILE A 223 9.95 0.46 -53.64
N ARG A 224 9.11 0.99 -52.76
CA ARG A 224 7.80 0.42 -52.43
C ARG A 224 6.86 0.36 -53.64
N GLU A 225 6.87 1.39 -54.49
CA GLU A 225 6.09 1.38 -55.74
C GLU A 225 6.55 0.24 -56.66
N LYS A 226 7.85 0.02 -56.78
CA LYS A 226 8.41 -1.12 -57.54
C LYS A 226 8.09 -2.48 -56.93
N ILE A 227 8.12 -2.59 -55.60
CA ILE A 227 7.70 -3.80 -54.89
C ILE A 227 6.23 -4.10 -55.19
N ASN A 228 5.34 -3.11 -55.11
CA ASN A 228 3.92 -3.31 -55.39
C ASN A 228 3.67 -3.77 -56.83
N ASN A 229 4.41 -3.22 -57.80
CA ASN A 229 4.34 -3.67 -59.19
C ASN A 229 4.87 -5.10 -59.35
N ALA A 230 5.96 -5.47 -58.65
CA ALA A 230 6.56 -6.81 -58.71
C ALA A 230 5.72 -7.89 -58.02
N ILE A 231 4.87 -7.54 -57.04
CA ILE A 231 3.94 -8.48 -56.38
C ILE A 231 2.81 -8.92 -57.32
N GLN A 232 2.39 -8.07 -58.27
CA GLN A 232 1.29 -8.40 -59.19
C GLN A 232 1.63 -9.58 -60.12
N ASP A 233 2.92 -9.80 -60.39
CA ASP A 233 3.42 -10.84 -61.30
C ASP A 233 3.83 -12.14 -60.57
N MET A 234 3.39 -12.35 -59.32
CA MET A 234 3.91 -13.41 -58.44
C MET A 234 3.22 -14.78 -58.63
N PRO A 235 3.98 -15.90 -58.66
CA PRO A 235 3.40 -17.24 -58.72
C PRO A 235 2.83 -17.69 -57.37
N ALA A 236 1.81 -18.56 -57.40
CA ALA A 236 1.24 -19.19 -56.20
C ALA A 236 2.21 -20.24 -55.64
N HIS A 237 3.07 -19.83 -54.71
CA HIS A 237 3.93 -20.72 -53.93
C HIS A 237 3.64 -20.51 -52.44
N ASP A 238 3.37 -21.59 -51.70
CA ASP A 238 2.92 -21.54 -50.30
C ASP A 238 3.93 -20.82 -49.36
N GLY A 239 5.23 -20.95 -49.67
CA GLY A 239 6.30 -20.25 -48.96
C GLY A 239 6.33 -18.73 -49.22
N ILE A 240 5.82 -18.26 -50.35
CA ILE A 240 5.75 -16.84 -50.69
C ILE A 240 4.43 -16.25 -50.18
N ALA A 241 3.33 -17.00 -50.28
CA ALA A 241 2.03 -16.61 -49.75
C ALA A 241 2.06 -16.41 -48.22
N SER A 242 2.74 -17.29 -47.48
CA SER A 242 2.93 -17.15 -46.02
C SER A 242 3.80 -15.95 -45.62
N LEU A 243 4.76 -15.55 -46.46
CA LEU A 243 5.60 -14.35 -46.25
C LEU A 243 4.87 -13.05 -46.62
N LEU A 244 3.92 -13.11 -47.56
CA LEU A 244 3.07 -11.98 -47.96
C LEU A 244 1.89 -11.75 -47.00
N CYS A 245 1.38 -12.80 -46.35
CA CYS A 245 0.17 -12.75 -45.52
C CYS A 245 0.32 -11.95 -44.22
N GLY A 246 1.55 -11.62 -43.80
CA GLY A 246 1.88 -11.11 -42.46
C GLY A 246 2.21 -9.62 -42.32
N ALA A 247 2.04 -8.81 -43.38
CA ALA A 247 2.36 -7.37 -43.43
C ALA A 247 3.86 -6.98 -43.50
N TYR A 248 4.08 -5.87 -44.25
CA TYR A 248 5.32 -5.14 -44.53
C TYR A 248 6.50 -5.96 -45.09
N ILE A 249 6.64 -5.96 -46.43
CA ILE A 249 7.77 -6.58 -47.14
C ILE A 249 9.02 -5.72 -46.91
N ASN A 250 9.88 -6.20 -46.02
CA ASN A 250 11.21 -5.65 -45.78
C ASN A 250 12.24 -6.20 -46.79
N TYR A 251 13.41 -5.58 -46.83
CA TYR A 251 14.54 -6.03 -47.65
C TYR A 251 14.93 -7.51 -47.43
N PHE A 252 14.92 -8.00 -46.19
CA PHE A 252 15.28 -9.39 -45.89
C PHE A 252 14.27 -10.39 -46.48
N TYR A 253 12.99 -10.02 -46.56
CA TYR A 253 11.97 -10.78 -47.28
C TYR A 253 12.21 -10.71 -48.78
N CYS A 254 12.58 -9.54 -49.34
CA CYS A 254 12.97 -9.45 -50.75
C CYS A 254 14.15 -10.39 -51.09
N VAL A 255 15.14 -10.51 -50.20
CA VAL A 255 16.27 -11.43 -50.38
C VAL A 255 15.80 -12.88 -50.36
N LYS A 256 14.94 -13.27 -49.40
CA LYS A 256 14.35 -14.62 -49.31
C LYS A 256 13.48 -14.95 -50.52
N ILE A 257 12.68 -13.99 -50.99
CA ILE A 257 11.87 -14.12 -52.20
C ILE A 257 12.77 -14.38 -53.40
N VAL A 258 13.85 -13.62 -53.56
CA VAL A 258 14.83 -13.82 -54.62
C VAL A 258 15.55 -15.17 -54.51
N GLU A 259 15.81 -15.66 -53.31
CA GLU A 259 16.40 -16.99 -53.08
C GLU A 259 15.44 -18.11 -53.51
N ILE A 260 14.17 -18.03 -53.11
CA ILE A 260 13.12 -18.98 -53.53
C ILE A 260 12.90 -18.92 -55.06
N LEU A 261 12.95 -17.73 -55.65
CA LEU A 261 12.88 -17.57 -57.11
C LEU A 261 14.10 -18.17 -57.83
N LYS A 262 15.30 -18.15 -57.22
CA LYS A 262 16.49 -18.81 -57.79
C LYS A 262 16.37 -20.33 -57.77
N GLU A 263 15.73 -20.91 -56.75
CA GLU A 263 15.48 -22.34 -56.65
C GLU A 263 14.41 -22.80 -57.64
N THR A 264 13.36 -22.02 -57.82
CA THR A 264 12.22 -22.35 -58.69
C THR A 264 12.44 -22.06 -60.18
N GLU A 265 13.27 -21.06 -60.53
CA GLU A 265 13.56 -20.67 -61.93
C GLU A 265 14.98 -21.07 -62.40
N ALA A 266 15.61 -22.03 -61.72
CA ALA A 266 17.00 -22.46 -61.96
C ALA A 266 17.30 -22.86 -63.42
N ASP A 267 16.29 -23.30 -64.18
CA ASP A 267 16.39 -23.79 -65.55
C ASP A 267 16.36 -22.69 -66.64
N THR A 268 16.15 -21.42 -66.29
CA THR A 268 16.02 -20.30 -67.25
C THR A 268 17.30 -19.46 -67.42
N LYS A 269 18.45 -19.98 -67.01
CA LYS A 269 19.74 -19.27 -67.12
C LYS A 269 20.23 -19.26 -68.57
N ASN A 270 20.43 -18.07 -69.12
CA ASN A 270 21.13 -17.91 -70.40
C ASN A 270 22.64 -18.18 -70.24
N LEU A 271 23.34 -18.51 -71.34
CA LEU A 271 24.79 -18.85 -71.44
C LEU A 271 25.78 -17.86 -70.77
N PHE A 272 25.33 -16.70 -70.30
CA PHE A 272 26.11 -15.71 -69.55
C PHE A 272 25.75 -15.62 -68.06
N GLY A 273 25.01 -16.59 -67.51
CA GLY A 273 24.65 -16.64 -66.09
C GLY A 273 23.61 -15.59 -65.65
N ARG A 274 22.98 -14.90 -66.59
CA ARG A 274 21.88 -13.96 -66.32
C ARG A 274 20.53 -14.67 -66.45
N TYR A 275 19.68 -14.50 -65.45
CA TYR A 275 18.30 -15.03 -65.43
C TYR A 275 17.45 -14.29 -66.47
N GLY A 276 16.66 -15.04 -67.25
CA GLY A 276 15.90 -14.51 -68.39
C GLY A 276 14.56 -13.87 -68.04
N SER A 277 13.93 -14.24 -66.92
CA SER A 277 12.60 -13.81 -66.52
C SER A 277 12.55 -12.33 -66.13
N GLN A 278 11.49 -11.63 -66.56
CA GLN A 278 11.25 -10.21 -66.21
C GLN A 278 11.11 -10.04 -64.69
N ARG A 279 10.44 -10.99 -64.03
CA ARG A 279 10.23 -11.05 -62.57
C ARG A 279 11.53 -11.03 -61.79
N MET A 280 12.48 -11.89 -62.16
CA MET A 280 13.78 -11.96 -61.49
C MET A 280 14.55 -10.65 -61.66
N LYS A 281 14.46 -9.99 -62.83
CA LYS A 281 15.09 -8.68 -63.06
C LYS A 281 14.46 -7.59 -62.19
N ASP A 282 13.14 -7.59 -62.06
CA ASP A 282 12.42 -6.59 -61.25
C ASP A 282 12.80 -6.72 -59.76
N TRP A 283 12.83 -7.95 -59.22
CA TRP A 283 13.27 -8.21 -57.85
C TRP A 283 14.78 -7.95 -57.63
N GLN A 284 15.62 -8.22 -58.63
CA GLN A 284 17.04 -7.85 -58.58
C GLN A 284 17.24 -6.33 -58.61
N GLU A 285 16.44 -5.59 -59.36
CA GLU A 285 16.49 -4.13 -59.38
C GLU A 285 16.05 -3.54 -58.03
N VAL A 286 15.02 -4.13 -57.40
CA VAL A 286 14.59 -3.77 -56.04
C VAL A 286 15.72 -3.97 -55.04
N LEU A 287 16.42 -5.12 -55.07
CA LEU A 287 17.58 -5.36 -54.20
C LEU A 287 18.71 -4.36 -54.44
N GLN A 288 19.06 -4.09 -55.70
CA GLN A 288 20.10 -3.11 -56.04
C GLN A 288 19.77 -1.70 -55.52
N ARG A 289 18.49 -1.30 -55.58
CA ARG A 289 18.04 0.00 -55.05
C ARG A 289 18.08 0.05 -53.53
N TYR A 290 17.80 -1.05 -52.86
CA TYR A 290 17.93 -1.15 -51.40
C TYR A 290 19.37 -1.12 -50.93
N GLU A 291 20.27 -1.85 -51.62
CA GLU A 291 21.71 -1.90 -51.31
C GLU A 291 22.40 -0.56 -51.60
N LYS A 292 21.93 0.18 -52.60
CA LYS A 292 22.42 1.53 -52.89
C LYS A 292 22.20 2.43 -51.67
N ASP A 293 23.29 3.02 -51.17
CA ASP A 293 23.30 3.88 -49.98
C ASP A 293 22.81 3.20 -48.66
N ASN A 294 22.75 1.86 -48.64
CA ASN A 294 22.29 1.04 -47.50
C ASN A 294 20.89 1.43 -46.96
N VAL A 295 19.96 1.77 -47.87
CA VAL A 295 18.61 2.22 -47.51
C VAL A 295 17.84 1.14 -46.73
N TYR A 296 18.11 -0.14 -47.01
CA TYR A 296 17.52 -1.26 -46.27
C TYR A 296 17.78 -1.21 -44.76
N LEU A 297 18.97 -0.75 -44.35
CA LEU A 297 19.38 -0.73 -42.95
C LEU A 297 18.65 0.39 -42.20
N ALA A 298 18.42 1.54 -42.85
CA ALA A 298 17.62 2.63 -42.30
C ALA A 298 16.15 2.22 -42.13
N GLU A 299 15.57 1.52 -43.12
CA GLU A 299 14.21 0.99 -43.02
C GLU A 299 14.06 -0.05 -41.90
N ALA A 300 15.00 -1.00 -41.83
CA ALA A 300 15.01 -2.03 -40.80
C ALA A 300 15.18 -1.42 -39.40
N ALA A 301 16.05 -0.42 -39.25
CA ALA A 301 16.22 0.31 -37.99
C ALA A 301 14.95 1.07 -37.59
N GLN A 302 14.29 1.76 -38.53
CA GLN A 302 13.02 2.45 -38.26
C GLN A 302 11.92 1.48 -37.84
N MET A 303 11.83 0.33 -38.51
CA MET A 303 10.85 -0.71 -38.19
C MET A 303 11.12 -1.33 -36.81
N LEU A 304 12.38 -1.63 -36.49
CA LEU A 304 12.79 -2.11 -35.17
C LEU A 304 12.41 -1.09 -34.09
N MET A 305 12.74 0.18 -34.30
CA MET A 305 12.39 1.28 -33.38
C MET A 305 10.88 1.38 -33.16
N ARG A 306 10.08 1.30 -34.23
CA ARG A 306 8.62 1.36 -34.13
C ARG A 306 8.04 0.17 -33.37
N ASN A 307 8.52 -1.05 -33.65
CA ASN A 307 8.02 -2.25 -33.01
C ASN A 307 8.34 -2.26 -31.51
N VAL A 308 9.56 -1.89 -31.14
CA VAL A 308 10.02 -1.82 -29.74
C VAL A 308 9.29 -0.72 -28.97
N ASN A 309 9.15 0.47 -29.54
CA ASN A 309 8.63 1.64 -28.82
C ASN A 309 7.09 1.71 -28.79
N TYR A 310 6.41 1.18 -29.80
CA TYR A 310 4.97 1.40 -29.97
C TYR A 310 4.17 0.10 -30.08
N GLU A 311 4.50 -0.79 -31.01
CA GLU A 311 3.66 -1.96 -31.32
C GLU A 311 3.64 -2.97 -30.16
N VAL A 312 4.80 -3.38 -29.66
CA VAL A 312 4.90 -4.35 -28.55
C VAL A 312 4.29 -3.77 -27.25
N PRO A 313 4.63 -2.55 -26.81
CA PRO A 313 3.99 -1.94 -25.64
C PRO A 313 2.48 -1.74 -25.80
N SER A 314 1.99 -1.39 -26.99
CA SER A 314 0.56 -1.19 -27.24
C SER A 314 -0.24 -2.48 -27.05
N ILE A 315 0.21 -3.58 -27.66
CA ILE A 315 -0.44 -4.90 -27.50
C ILE A 315 -0.34 -5.36 -26.03
N LYS A 316 0.82 -5.18 -25.39
CA LYS A 316 1.02 -5.53 -23.96
C LYS A 316 0.08 -4.74 -23.06
N LYS A 317 -0.08 -3.44 -23.29
CA LYS A 317 -1.01 -2.58 -22.53
C LYS A 317 -2.46 -2.95 -22.78
N GLN A 318 -2.82 -3.36 -24.00
CA GLN A 318 -4.17 -3.85 -24.30
C GLN A 318 -4.47 -5.16 -23.55
N ILE A 319 -3.54 -6.11 -23.55
CA ILE A 319 -3.66 -7.35 -22.77
C ILE A 319 -3.79 -7.03 -21.28
N GLN A 320 -2.93 -6.15 -20.74
CA GLN A 320 -2.98 -5.77 -19.32
C GLN A 320 -4.33 -5.12 -18.95
N LYS A 321 -4.90 -4.28 -19.82
CA LYS A 321 -6.21 -3.67 -19.61
C LYS A 321 -7.33 -4.73 -19.60
N LEU A 322 -7.26 -5.71 -20.50
CA LEU A 322 -8.22 -6.82 -20.55
C LEU A 322 -8.09 -7.73 -19.33
N GLU A 323 -6.86 -8.03 -18.88
CA GLU A 323 -6.60 -8.82 -17.67
C GLU A 323 -7.11 -8.13 -16.40
N GLN A 324 -6.91 -6.80 -16.28
CA GLN A 324 -7.51 -6.01 -15.20
C GLN A 324 -9.04 -6.06 -15.26
N SER A 325 -9.64 -5.89 -16.44
CA SER A 325 -11.08 -6.01 -16.62
C SER A 325 -11.62 -7.41 -16.27
N LEU A 326 -10.84 -8.47 -16.49
CA LEU A 326 -11.22 -9.83 -16.09
C LEU A 326 -11.27 -9.98 -14.57
N ILE A 327 -10.26 -9.48 -13.86
CA ILE A 327 -10.21 -9.52 -12.39
C ILE A 327 -11.41 -8.76 -11.80
N ASP A 328 -11.74 -7.58 -12.35
CA ASP A 328 -12.88 -6.79 -11.89
C ASP A 328 -14.22 -7.48 -12.18
N LEU A 329 -14.34 -8.14 -13.34
CA LEU A 329 -15.53 -8.93 -13.68
C LEU A 329 -15.65 -10.18 -12.81
N GLU A 330 -14.55 -10.84 -12.44
CA GLU A 330 -14.53 -12.00 -11.53
C GLU A 330 -14.97 -11.59 -10.12
N LYS A 331 -14.47 -10.46 -9.61
CA LYS A 331 -14.95 -9.89 -8.33
C LYS A 331 -16.45 -9.60 -8.36
N LYS A 332 -16.95 -8.97 -9.43
CA LYS A 332 -18.39 -8.71 -9.60
C LYS A 332 -19.22 -9.98 -9.67
N GLU A 333 -18.74 -11.03 -10.34
CA GLU A 333 -19.42 -12.33 -10.34
C GLU A 333 -19.50 -12.92 -8.92
N MET A 334 -18.42 -12.85 -8.14
CA MET A 334 -18.42 -13.30 -6.74
C MET A 334 -19.38 -12.48 -5.86
N GLU A 335 -19.45 -11.16 -6.05
CA GLU A 335 -20.38 -10.29 -5.33
C GLU A 335 -21.84 -10.62 -5.65
N TYR A 336 -22.19 -10.77 -6.94
CA TYR A 336 -23.54 -11.18 -7.33
C TYR A 336 -23.88 -12.57 -6.83
N LYS A 337 -22.91 -13.50 -6.77
CA LYS A 337 -23.11 -14.83 -6.21
C LYS A 337 -23.32 -14.80 -4.70
N LYS A 338 -22.61 -13.93 -3.98
CA LYS A 338 -22.84 -13.71 -2.56
C LYS A 338 -24.24 -13.14 -2.31
N SER A 339 -24.63 -12.12 -3.09
CA SER A 339 -25.96 -11.49 -3.00
C SER A 339 -27.10 -12.46 -3.36
N GLU A 340 -26.90 -13.32 -4.36
CA GLU A 340 -27.83 -14.40 -4.70
C GLU A 340 -27.99 -15.37 -3.53
N ASN A 341 -26.88 -15.82 -2.92
CA ASN A 341 -26.93 -16.73 -1.78
C ASN A 341 -27.62 -16.12 -0.56
N THR A 342 -27.40 -14.83 -0.27
CA THR A 342 -28.10 -14.14 0.82
C THR A 342 -29.59 -14.01 0.54
N ALA A 343 -29.97 -13.63 -0.69
CA ALA A 343 -31.38 -13.56 -1.09
C ALA A 343 -32.06 -14.93 -1.05
N HIS A 344 -31.37 -16.00 -1.45
CA HIS A 344 -31.84 -17.37 -1.32
C HIS A 344 -31.98 -17.80 0.15
N ALA A 345 -31.02 -17.44 1.01
CA ALA A 345 -31.09 -17.74 2.44
C ALA A 345 -32.29 -17.04 3.10
N GLU A 346 -32.48 -15.75 2.84
CA GLU A 346 -33.65 -14.99 3.31
C GLU A 346 -34.95 -15.59 2.80
N TYR A 347 -35.04 -15.92 1.51
CA TYR A 347 -36.22 -16.58 0.94
C TYR A 347 -36.50 -17.92 1.64
N ASN A 348 -35.46 -18.73 1.88
CA ASN A 348 -35.60 -20.02 2.56
C ASN A 348 -36.00 -19.86 4.04
N VAL A 349 -35.50 -18.84 4.74
CA VAL A 349 -35.90 -18.52 6.11
C VAL A 349 -37.37 -18.12 6.15
N LEU A 350 -37.80 -17.25 5.24
CA LEU A 350 -39.21 -16.85 5.12
C LEU A 350 -40.11 -18.06 4.80
N CYS A 351 -39.70 -18.92 3.87
CA CYS A 351 -40.43 -20.16 3.57
C CYS A 351 -40.53 -21.10 4.78
N LYS A 352 -39.46 -21.24 5.56
CA LYS A 352 -39.45 -22.06 6.80
C LYS A 352 -40.34 -21.48 7.89
N GLN A 353 -40.31 -20.16 8.10
CA GLN A 353 -41.15 -19.46 9.07
C GLN A 353 -42.65 -19.58 8.73
N LEU A 354 -42.97 -19.58 7.43
CA LEU A 354 -44.35 -19.69 6.95
C LEU A 354 -44.82 -21.15 6.77
N GLY A 355 -43.90 -22.12 6.82
CA GLY A 355 -44.20 -23.54 6.59
C GLY A 355 -44.64 -23.85 5.16
N ILE A 356 -44.16 -23.08 4.17
CA ILE A 356 -44.57 -23.16 2.76
C ILE A 356 -43.48 -23.83 1.93
N SER A 357 -43.91 -24.71 1.01
CA SER A 357 -43.03 -25.46 0.11
C SER A 357 -42.74 -24.72 -1.20
N SER A 358 -43.69 -23.90 -1.69
CA SER A 358 -43.66 -23.26 -3.02
C SER A 358 -44.55 -22.00 -3.12
N HIS A 359 -44.07 -20.99 -3.85
CA HIS A 359 -44.79 -19.73 -4.13
C HIS A 359 -46.17 -19.94 -4.80
N ASN A 360 -46.32 -20.95 -5.67
CA ASN A 360 -47.56 -21.14 -6.44
C ASN A 360 -48.67 -21.84 -5.65
N THR A 361 -48.33 -22.53 -4.56
CA THR A 361 -49.28 -23.19 -3.64
C THR A 361 -49.38 -22.48 -2.29
N ALA A 362 -48.58 -21.43 -2.07
CA ALA A 362 -48.51 -20.65 -0.84
C ALA A 362 -49.87 -20.30 -0.26
N ARG A 363 -50.80 -19.76 -1.07
CA ARG A 363 -52.14 -19.37 -0.60
C ARG A 363 -52.97 -20.56 -0.09
N LYS A 364 -52.86 -21.72 -0.73
CA LYS A 364 -53.60 -22.94 -0.32
C LYS A 364 -52.97 -23.60 0.91
N GLU A 365 -51.63 -23.66 0.95
CA GLU A 365 -50.88 -24.19 2.10
C GLU A 365 -51.08 -23.32 3.36
N LEU A 366 -51.11 -21.99 3.21
CA LEU A 366 -51.44 -21.07 4.30
C LEU A 366 -52.87 -21.27 4.82
N MET A 367 -53.84 -21.48 3.92
CA MET A 367 -55.24 -21.76 4.32
C MET A 367 -55.39 -23.10 5.06
N GLU A 368 -54.61 -24.12 4.68
CA GLU A 368 -54.59 -25.40 5.39
C GLU A 368 -53.98 -25.25 6.79
N LYS A 369 -52.91 -24.45 6.92
CA LYS A 369 -52.28 -24.16 8.21
C LYS A 369 -53.11 -23.29 9.15
N VAL A 370 -53.93 -22.38 8.62
CA VAL A 370 -54.87 -21.60 9.44
C VAL A 370 -55.92 -22.50 10.11
N LYS A 371 -56.23 -23.68 9.54
CA LYS A 371 -57.13 -24.66 10.18
C LYS A 371 -56.49 -25.41 11.36
N GLU A 372 -55.17 -25.39 11.49
CA GLU A 372 -54.46 -25.98 12.64
C GLU A 372 -54.46 -25.06 13.87
N LEU A 373 -54.75 -23.76 13.67
CA LEU A 373 -54.74 -22.72 14.69
C LEU A 373 -55.68 -23.00 15.90
N PRO A 374 -56.92 -23.50 15.72
CA PRO A 374 -57.80 -23.82 16.85
C PRO A 374 -57.25 -24.94 17.74
N ALA A 375 -56.56 -25.93 17.16
CA ALA A 375 -55.94 -27.03 17.90
C ALA A 375 -54.74 -26.53 18.74
N ILE A 376 -53.97 -25.58 18.21
CA ILE A 376 -52.89 -24.91 18.94
C ILE A 376 -53.47 -24.12 20.12
N TYR A 377 -54.53 -23.34 19.90
CA TYR A 377 -55.20 -22.61 20.98
C TYR A 377 -55.77 -23.54 22.05
N GLN A 378 -56.30 -24.70 21.67
CA GLN A 378 -56.76 -25.69 22.63
C GLN A 378 -55.61 -26.25 23.47
N SER A 379 -54.44 -26.52 22.87
CA SER A 379 -53.24 -26.96 23.61
C SER A 379 -52.75 -25.89 24.59
N VAL A 380 -52.75 -24.62 24.18
CA VAL A 380 -52.42 -23.47 25.04
C VAL A 380 -53.39 -23.38 26.22
N VAL A 381 -54.70 -23.55 25.99
CA VAL A 381 -55.71 -23.54 27.06
C VAL A 381 -55.49 -24.71 28.03
N GLU A 382 -55.17 -25.90 27.54
CA GLU A 382 -54.86 -27.06 28.39
C GLU A 382 -53.63 -26.84 29.27
N LYS A 383 -52.58 -26.21 28.73
CA LYS A 383 -51.39 -25.84 29.51
C LYS A 383 -51.68 -24.69 30.48
N THR A 384 -52.57 -23.78 30.12
CA THR A 384 -53.03 -22.70 31.02
C THR A 384 -53.80 -23.26 32.21
N ARG A 385 -54.52 -24.39 32.08
CA ARG A 385 -55.14 -25.08 33.23
C ARG A 385 -54.13 -25.55 34.28
N SER A 386 -52.87 -25.78 33.93
CA SER A 386 -51.82 -26.08 34.92
C SER A 386 -51.51 -24.89 35.84
N LEU A 387 -51.89 -23.68 35.43
CA LEU A 387 -51.82 -22.45 36.20
C LEU A 387 -53.04 -22.26 37.12
N ASP A 388 -54.02 -23.19 37.16
CA ASP A 388 -55.23 -23.09 38.00
C ASP A 388 -54.94 -22.86 39.49
N LYS A 389 -53.78 -23.33 40.00
CA LYS A 389 -53.36 -23.11 41.40
C LYS A 389 -53.03 -21.63 41.72
N VAL A 390 -52.88 -20.82 40.68
CA VAL A 390 -52.51 -19.39 40.72
C VAL A 390 -53.72 -18.56 40.30
N VAL A 391 -54.43 -19.06 39.29
CA VAL A 391 -55.65 -18.49 38.73
C VAL A 391 -56.87 -18.79 39.62
N GLU A 392 -56.73 -19.44 40.79
CA GLU A 392 -57.81 -19.51 41.78
C GLU A 392 -58.24 -18.10 42.27
N PHE A 393 -57.43 -17.06 42.00
CA PHE A 393 -57.78 -15.65 42.17
C PHE A 393 -58.67 -15.07 41.04
N TYR A 394 -58.72 -15.72 39.87
CA TYR A 394 -59.45 -15.30 38.66
C TYR A 394 -60.38 -16.40 38.11
N LYS A 395 -61.17 -17.06 38.98
CA LYS A 395 -62.16 -18.06 38.56
C LYS A 395 -63.23 -17.46 37.61
N LYS A 396 -62.98 -17.58 36.31
CA LYS A 396 -63.92 -18.10 35.29
C LYS A 396 -63.09 -18.59 34.09
N GLY A 397 -63.17 -19.90 33.82
CA GLY A 397 -62.47 -20.55 32.71
C GLY A 397 -63.08 -20.23 31.34
N ASN A 398 -62.53 -20.90 30.31
CA ASN A 398 -62.74 -20.65 28.88
C ASN A 398 -64.23 -20.53 28.47
N ALA A 399 -64.71 -19.29 28.46
CA ALA A 399 -66.05 -18.87 28.11
C ALA A 399 -66.01 -18.14 26.74
N THR A 400 -67.09 -18.17 25.99
CA THR A 400 -67.21 -17.28 24.80
C THR A 400 -67.11 -15.82 25.24
N THR A 401 -66.65 -14.89 24.39
CA THR A 401 -66.61 -13.45 24.74
C THR A 401 -67.97 -12.95 25.23
N TYR A 402 -69.06 -13.53 24.70
CA TYR A 402 -70.44 -13.35 25.17
C TYR A 402 -70.66 -13.84 26.63
N GLU A 403 -70.24 -15.04 26.97
CA GLU A 403 -70.37 -15.60 28.33
C GLU A 403 -69.47 -14.87 29.35
N TYR A 404 -68.36 -14.28 28.92
CA TYR A 404 -67.52 -13.43 29.76
C TYR A 404 -68.16 -12.07 30.06
N THR A 405 -68.75 -11.41 29.05
CA THR A 405 -69.39 -10.10 29.21
C THR A 405 -70.76 -10.17 29.88
N TYR A 406 -71.54 -11.23 29.63
CA TYR A 406 -72.93 -11.34 30.09
C TYR A 406 -73.18 -12.45 31.13
N GLY A 407 -72.21 -13.33 31.37
CA GLY A 407 -72.24 -14.26 32.50
C GLY A 407 -72.95 -15.61 32.29
N GLU A 408 -73.54 -15.86 31.11
CA GLU A 408 -74.26 -17.11 30.75
C GLU A 408 -73.78 -17.70 29.41
N ALA A 409 -73.87 -19.04 29.27
CA ALA A 409 -73.41 -19.77 28.08
C ALA A 409 -74.41 -19.65 26.89
N PRO A 410 -73.94 -19.37 25.66
CA PRO A 410 -74.83 -19.21 24.50
C PRO A 410 -75.41 -20.54 23.99
N LEU A 411 -76.66 -20.51 23.50
CA LEU A 411 -77.40 -21.70 23.02
C LEU A 411 -76.92 -22.23 21.65
N SER A 412 -76.31 -21.40 20.79
CA SER A 412 -75.66 -21.86 19.54
C SER A 412 -74.63 -20.86 19.01
N VAL A 413 -73.47 -21.35 18.54
CA VAL A 413 -72.40 -20.54 17.93
C VAL A 413 -72.48 -20.67 16.40
N VAL A 414 -72.55 -19.54 15.68
CA VAL A 414 -72.49 -19.50 14.21
C VAL A 414 -71.24 -18.72 13.79
N GLU A 415 -70.24 -19.43 13.27
CA GLU A 415 -68.99 -18.81 12.78
C GLU A 415 -69.28 -17.92 11.56
N PRO A 416 -68.74 -16.69 11.50
CA PRO A 416 -68.92 -15.83 10.34
C PRO A 416 -68.27 -16.44 9.08
N PRO A 417 -68.92 -16.36 7.91
CA PRO A 417 -68.35 -16.91 6.68
C PRO A 417 -67.05 -16.20 6.29
N LEU A 418 -66.06 -16.98 5.89
CA LEU A 418 -64.79 -16.51 5.32
C LEU A 418 -65.06 -15.66 4.07
N ASN A 419 -65.03 -14.33 4.20
CA ASN A 419 -65.11 -13.41 3.07
C ASN A 419 -63.75 -13.24 2.41
N ILE A 420 -63.32 -14.25 1.67
CA ILE A 420 -62.29 -14.12 0.64
C ILE A 420 -62.90 -14.72 -0.62
N LYS A 421 -63.34 -13.86 -1.55
CA LYS A 421 -63.74 -14.31 -2.88
C LYS A 421 -62.54 -15.00 -3.51
N ALA A 422 -62.71 -16.26 -3.90
CA ALA A 422 -61.80 -16.93 -4.82
C ALA A 422 -62.13 -16.38 -6.20
N ASP A 423 -61.47 -15.30 -6.61
CA ASP A 423 -61.72 -14.71 -7.91
C ASP A 423 -61.21 -15.65 -9.01
N GLU A 424 -62.17 -16.22 -9.74
CA GLU A 424 -62.00 -16.65 -11.12
C GLU A 424 -61.85 -15.39 -11.99
N GLU A 425 -60.75 -15.34 -12.73
CA GLU A 425 -60.51 -14.61 -13.99
C GLU A 425 -61.30 -13.30 -14.23
N GLU A 426 -60.68 -12.15 -13.93
CA GLU A 426 -61.07 -10.88 -14.55
C GLU A 426 -60.46 -10.78 -15.95
N ASN A 427 -61.32 -10.88 -16.96
CA ASN A 427 -61.13 -10.20 -18.24
C ASN A 427 -61.95 -8.89 -18.24
N ASN A 428 -61.33 -7.88 -18.85
CA ASN A 428 -61.86 -6.72 -19.58
C ASN A 428 -62.93 -5.76 -18.97
N ALA A 429 -62.40 -4.59 -18.56
CA ALA A 429 -62.78 -3.24 -19.03
C ALA A 429 -64.05 -2.54 -18.46
N THR A 430 -63.86 -1.35 -17.87
CA THR A 430 -64.09 0.02 -18.47
C THR A 430 -64.57 1.03 -17.42
N ILE A 431 -63.65 1.89 -16.92
CA ILE A 431 -63.69 3.37 -16.83
C ILE A 431 -64.85 4.14 -16.12
N ASN A 432 -64.41 5.15 -15.34
CA ASN A 432 -65.01 6.44 -14.89
C ASN A 432 -65.69 6.50 -13.51
N SER A 433 -65.49 7.51 -12.64
CA SER A 433 -64.50 8.58 -12.44
C SER A 433 -65.00 9.44 -11.25
N ASN A 434 -64.06 10.07 -10.51
CA ASN A 434 -64.23 11.27 -9.64
C ASN A 434 -64.79 11.00 -8.23
N VAL A 435 -64.23 11.43 -7.09
CA VAL A 435 -63.36 12.54 -6.63
C VAL A 435 -63.11 12.18 -5.12
N ASP A 436 -61.99 12.37 -4.42
CA ASP A 436 -61.10 13.53 -4.24
C ASP A 436 -59.72 13.09 -3.72
N THR A 437 -58.69 13.81 -4.16
CA THR A 437 -57.28 13.67 -3.79
C THR A 437 -56.95 14.52 -2.56
N ASN A 438 -56.38 13.90 -1.52
CA ASN A 438 -55.38 14.55 -0.68
C ASN A 438 -54.08 13.76 -0.80
N THR A 439 -53.22 14.29 -1.65
CA THR A 439 -51.89 13.84 -2.00
C THR A 439 -50.94 13.99 -0.81
N ILE A 440 -50.25 12.91 -0.43
CA ILE A 440 -48.96 13.01 0.25
C ILE A 440 -47.90 12.88 -0.85
N ASP A 441 -47.20 13.98 -1.05
CA ASP A 441 -46.10 14.19 -1.98
C ASP A 441 -44.85 13.39 -1.54
N PHE A 442 -44.43 12.42 -2.35
CA PHE A 442 -43.11 11.82 -2.26
C PHE A 442 -42.30 12.36 -3.43
N GLY A 443 -41.55 13.43 -3.15
CA GLY A 443 -40.74 14.15 -4.12
C GLY A 443 -39.80 13.26 -4.93
N ASP A 444 -39.67 13.66 -6.19
CA ASP A 444 -38.64 13.24 -7.14
C ASP A 444 -37.24 13.37 -6.49
N LEU A 445 -36.53 12.25 -6.36
CA LEU A 445 -35.10 12.25 -6.07
C LEU A 445 -34.35 11.87 -7.35
N ASP A 446 -33.67 12.88 -7.87
CA ASP A 446 -32.93 12.94 -9.13
C ASP A 446 -31.83 11.86 -9.20
N LEU A 447 -31.79 11.13 -10.31
CA LEU A 447 -31.00 9.90 -10.53
C LEU A 447 -29.59 10.18 -11.08
N ASN A 448 -28.86 11.19 -10.60
CA ASN A 448 -27.55 11.56 -11.19
C ASN A 448 -26.44 12.05 -10.23
N GLU A 449 -26.52 11.86 -8.92
CA GLU A 449 -25.35 12.09 -8.05
C GLU A 449 -24.64 10.76 -7.70
N GLU A 450 -23.33 10.70 -7.99
CA GLU A 450 -22.42 9.64 -7.60
C GLU A 450 -22.42 9.49 -6.07
N ILE A 451 -22.83 8.32 -5.58
CA ILE A 451 -22.72 7.98 -4.16
C ILE A 451 -21.26 7.61 -3.88
N ASP A 452 -20.58 8.49 -3.14
CA ASP A 452 -19.25 8.30 -2.56
C ASP A 452 -19.29 7.19 -1.51
N PHE A 453 -18.60 6.07 -1.79
CA PHE A 453 -18.41 4.98 -0.83
C PHE A 453 -17.24 5.34 0.10
N GLY A 454 -17.52 6.25 1.03
CA GLY A 454 -16.62 6.61 2.11
C GLY A 454 -16.62 5.58 3.23
N GLU A 455 -15.47 4.94 3.40
CA GLU A 455 -14.92 4.28 4.60
C GLU A 455 -15.41 2.87 4.96
N GLU A 456 -14.44 1.95 4.97
CA GLU A 456 -14.55 0.55 5.41
C GLU A 456 -15.02 0.47 6.86
N VAL A 457 -16.19 -0.14 7.10
CA VAL A 457 -16.62 -0.56 8.43
C VAL A 457 -16.67 -2.08 8.46
N ASP A 458 -15.79 -2.64 9.28
CA ASP A 458 -15.55 -4.07 9.49
C ASP A 458 -16.83 -4.76 10.06
N LEU A 459 -17.42 -5.65 9.29
CA LEU A 459 -18.73 -6.28 9.53
C LEU A 459 -18.59 -7.74 10.00
N SER A 460 -17.70 -8.00 10.97
CA SER A 460 -17.52 -9.35 11.53
C SER A 460 -18.27 -9.61 12.84
N THR A 461 -19.04 -8.66 13.38
CA THR A 461 -19.72 -8.89 14.67
C THR A 461 -21.03 -8.12 14.81
N ALA A 462 -22.09 -8.57 14.14
CA ALA A 462 -23.45 -8.22 14.49
C ALA A 462 -24.42 -9.28 13.93
N GLU A 463 -24.75 -10.28 14.74
CA GLU A 463 -26.04 -10.96 14.64
C GLU A 463 -27.11 -9.94 15.04
N GLY A 464 -27.53 -9.11 14.08
CA GLY A 464 -28.62 -8.17 14.22
C GLY A 464 -29.85 -8.74 13.53
N ASP A 465 -30.78 -9.27 14.32
CA ASP A 465 -32.14 -9.51 13.87
C ASP A 465 -32.73 -8.23 13.28
N ILE A 466 -33.48 -8.36 12.19
CA ILE A 466 -34.19 -7.26 11.57
C ILE A 466 -35.33 -6.84 12.52
N ASP A 467 -35.13 -5.72 13.19
CA ASP A 467 -36.07 -5.04 14.07
C ASP A 467 -37.28 -4.51 13.26
N TRP A 468 -38.44 -5.12 13.49
CA TRP A 468 -39.73 -4.68 12.95
C TRP A 468 -40.52 -3.92 14.01
N GLY A 469 -40.05 -2.71 14.33
CA GLY A 469 -40.88 -1.65 14.89
C GLY A 469 -41.12 -1.73 16.40
N ASP A 470 -40.32 -0.95 17.12
CA ASP A 470 -40.62 -0.41 18.45
C ASP A 470 -41.89 0.46 18.41
N GLU A 471 -42.91 0.06 19.16
CA GLU A 471 -44.07 0.90 19.47
C GLU A 471 -43.95 1.38 20.92
N SER A 472 -43.03 2.33 21.15
CA SER A 472 -42.99 3.16 22.35
C SER A 472 -42.93 4.65 21.99
N ALA A 473 -43.95 5.11 21.26
CA ALA A 473 -44.27 6.54 21.15
C ALA A 473 -45.57 6.82 21.91
N ALA A 474 -45.44 7.53 23.04
CA ALA A 474 -46.55 8.03 23.83
C ALA A 474 -47.50 8.88 22.98
N VAL A 475 -48.75 8.44 22.84
CA VAL A 475 -49.83 9.25 22.28
C VAL A 475 -50.46 10.05 23.42
N GLN A 476 -50.20 11.36 23.43
CA GLN A 476 -51.04 12.35 24.12
C GLN A 476 -52.40 12.44 23.42
N PRO A 477 -53.50 12.70 24.13
CA PRO A 477 -54.82 12.88 23.49
C PRO A 477 -54.81 14.20 22.70
N PRO A 478 -55.37 14.24 21.47
CA PRO A 478 -55.55 15.49 20.76
C PRO A 478 -56.68 16.30 21.41
N VAL A 479 -56.34 17.52 21.80
CA VAL A 479 -57.29 18.60 22.06
C VAL A 479 -57.87 19.03 20.71
N GLY A 480 -59.18 18.84 20.56
CA GLY A 480 -59.99 19.33 19.46
C GLY A 480 -61.42 19.46 19.97
N GLU A 481 -61.75 20.65 20.45
CA GLU A 481 -63.10 21.06 20.81
C GLU A 481 -63.94 21.16 19.52
N GLU A 482 -64.87 20.24 19.32
CA GLU A 482 -66.10 20.53 18.59
C GLU A 482 -67.23 20.66 19.62
N GLU A 483 -67.73 21.88 19.70
CA GLU A 483 -68.80 22.35 20.57
C GLU A 483 -70.11 21.60 20.23
N ILE A 484 -70.50 20.66 21.09
CA ILE A 484 -71.85 20.06 21.04
C ILE A 484 -72.77 21.05 21.75
N ASP A 485 -73.63 21.69 20.96
CA ASP A 485 -74.71 22.57 21.40
C ASP A 485 -75.75 21.78 22.22
N CYS A 486 -75.68 21.93 23.54
CA CYS A 486 -76.63 21.36 24.48
C CYS A 486 -77.75 22.36 24.77
N ASP A 487 -78.61 22.63 23.79
CA ASP A 487 -79.90 23.30 24.02
C ASP A 487 -81.04 22.55 23.32
N ILE A 488 -81.35 21.36 23.85
CA ILE A 488 -82.65 20.72 23.63
C ILE A 488 -83.21 20.36 25.01
N SER A 489 -84.30 21.03 25.37
CA SER A 489 -84.97 20.95 26.66
C SER A 489 -85.44 19.53 26.99
N LEU A 490 -85.17 19.12 28.23
CA LEU A 490 -85.43 17.82 28.82
C LEU A 490 -86.86 17.75 29.42
N GLU A 491 -87.87 18.12 28.65
CA GLU A 491 -89.28 17.88 28.97
C GLU A 491 -90.00 17.46 27.69
N GLU A 492 -90.74 16.34 27.75
CA GLU A 492 -91.58 15.78 26.67
C GLU A 492 -90.92 14.73 25.74
N SER A 493 -90.48 13.62 26.32
CA SER A 493 -90.59 12.27 25.72
C SER A 493 -90.43 11.22 26.81
N GLY A 494 -91.54 10.86 27.45
CA GLY A 494 -91.59 9.83 28.48
C GLY A 494 -91.23 8.46 27.91
N ILE A 495 -89.99 8.01 28.16
CA ILE A 495 -89.61 6.61 28.06
C ILE A 495 -88.98 6.22 29.40
N VAL A 496 -89.77 5.45 30.15
CA VAL A 496 -89.42 4.85 31.43
C VAL A 496 -88.28 3.85 31.21
N VAL A 497 -87.21 3.96 31.99
CA VAL A 497 -86.22 2.88 32.13
C VAL A 497 -86.87 1.78 32.97
N GLU A 498 -87.65 0.93 32.31
CA GLU A 498 -87.97 -0.40 32.83
C GLU A 498 -86.82 -1.33 32.44
N ALA A 499 -86.29 -2.04 33.43
CA ALA A 499 -85.34 -3.13 33.24
C ALA A 499 -86.03 -4.24 32.44
N VAL A 500 -85.95 -4.15 31.11
CA VAL A 500 -86.38 -5.22 30.20
C VAL A 500 -85.25 -6.25 30.18
N GLY A 501 -85.43 -7.32 30.96
CA GLY A 501 -84.65 -8.54 30.81
C GLY A 501 -84.65 -8.95 29.35
N HIS A 502 -83.47 -8.95 28.73
CA HIS A 502 -83.30 -9.42 27.37
C HIS A 502 -83.10 -10.93 27.41
N GLU A 503 -84.10 -11.65 26.92
CA GLU A 503 -83.99 -13.05 26.53
C GLU A 503 -82.90 -13.17 25.45
N GLY A 504 -81.78 -13.78 25.82
CA GLY A 504 -80.70 -14.36 24.98
C GLY A 504 -80.46 -13.76 23.59
N GLY A 505 -79.42 -12.93 23.45
CA GLY A 505 -78.93 -12.42 22.17
C GLY A 505 -78.03 -13.40 21.40
N ILE A 506 -77.92 -13.18 20.08
CA ILE A 506 -77.06 -13.93 19.14
C ILE A 506 -75.70 -13.21 19.04
N ALA A 507 -74.59 -13.91 19.34
CA ALA A 507 -73.25 -13.37 19.13
C ALA A 507 -72.91 -13.33 17.63
N ALA A 508 -72.68 -12.13 17.07
CA ALA A 508 -72.35 -11.92 15.66
C ALA A 508 -71.12 -11.00 15.51
N GLY A 509 -70.29 -11.24 14.49
CA GLY A 509 -69.11 -10.41 14.22
C GLY A 509 -67.93 -10.73 15.14
N ARG A 510 -67.38 -9.72 15.83
CA ARG A 510 -66.18 -9.86 16.69
C ARG A 510 -66.45 -10.65 17.97
N ASP A 511 -67.70 -10.74 18.39
CA ASP A 511 -68.12 -11.41 19.64
C ASP A 511 -68.30 -12.93 19.49
N ALA A 512 -68.19 -13.44 18.25
CA ALA A 512 -68.24 -14.88 17.95
C ALA A 512 -66.88 -15.59 18.07
N TYR A 513 -65.77 -14.84 18.15
CA TYR A 513 -64.43 -15.41 18.29
C TYR A 513 -64.16 -15.90 19.72
N THR A 514 -63.24 -16.85 19.86
CA THR A 514 -62.76 -17.28 21.18
C THR A 514 -61.78 -16.25 21.77
N ILE A 515 -61.57 -16.26 23.09
CA ILE A 515 -60.74 -15.26 23.81
C ILE A 515 -59.31 -15.17 23.24
N LEU A 516 -58.71 -16.29 22.83
CA LEU A 516 -57.35 -16.32 22.25
C LEU A 516 -57.31 -16.03 20.74
N ASP A 517 -58.48 -16.08 20.10
CA ASP A 517 -58.66 -15.88 18.67
C ASP A 517 -59.10 -14.45 18.35
N ASN A 518 -59.75 -13.74 19.25
CA ASN A 518 -60.00 -12.31 19.10
C ASN A 518 -58.70 -11.52 19.38
N PRO A 519 -58.23 -10.67 18.46
CA PRO A 519 -56.96 -9.95 18.62
C PRO A 519 -56.92 -9.04 19.85
N ALA A 520 -58.03 -8.39 20.22
CA ALA A 520 -58.06 -7.48 21.36
C ALA A 520 -57.87 -8.23 22.69
N THR A 521 -58.63 -9.32 22.88
CA THR A 521 -58.56 -10.13 24.11
C THR A 521 -57.30 -11.00 24.16
N ARG A 522 -56.74 -11.38 22.99
CA ARG A 522 -55.44 -12.06 22.91
C ARG A 522 -54.31 -11.17 23.43
N VAL A 523 -54.29 -9.90 23.03
CA VAL A 523 -53.28 -8.93 23.51
C VAL A 523 -53.42 -8.72 25.02
N GLU A 524 -54.65 -8.56 25.51
CA GLU A 524 -54.92 -8.45 26.94
C GLU A 524 -54.45 -9.70 27.72
N PHE A 525 -54.73 -10.90 27.19
CA PHE A 525 -54.27 -12.15 27.79
C PHE A 525 -52.73 -12.27 27.81
N ILE A 526 -52.06 -11.87 26.73
CA ILE A 526 -50.58 -11.85 26.66
C ILE A 526 -50.01 -10.85 27.66
N ASN A 527 -50.60 -9.65 27.77
CA ASN A 527 -50.17 -8.64 28.74
C ASN A 527 -50.33 -9.14 30.18
N GLN A 528 -51.46 -9.79 30.50
CA GLN A 528 -51.69 -10.41 31.81
C GLN A 528 -50.67 -11.51 32.12
N LEU A 529 -50.28 -12.32 31.13
CA LEU A 529 -49.21 -13.31 31.30
C LEU A 529 -47.84 -12.67 31.55
N PHE A 530 -47.52 -11.57 30.86
CA PHE A 530 -46.28 -10.82 31.11
C PHE A 530 -46.28 -10.14 32.48
N GLU A 531 -47.41 -9.60 32.93
CA GLU A 531 -47.57 -9.07 34.29
C GLU A 531 -47.34 -10.15 35.34
N LEU A 532 -47.90 -11.35 35.13
CA LEU A 532 -47.70 -12.49 36.01
C LEU A 532 -46.24 -13.00 35.99
N GLU A 533 -45.60 -13.02 34.83
CA GLU A 533 -44.18 -13.35 34.68
C GLU A 533 -43.29 -12.36 35.45
N ALA A 534 -43.54 -11.06 35.29
CA ALA A 534 -42.83 -9.99 35.99
C ALA A 534 -43.02 -10.09 37.50
N PHE A 535 -44.24 -10.35 37.96
CA PHE A 535 -44.56 -10.59 39.37
C PHE A 535 -43.79 -11.79 39.94
N MET A 536 -43.74 -12.92 39.22
CA MET A 536 -43.02 -14.12 39.65
C MET A 536 -41.50 -13.92 39.68
N LYS A 537 -40.94 -13.22 38.68
CA LYS A 537 -39.51 -12.84 38.66
C LYS A 537 -39.14 -11.92 39.83
N LEU A 538 -39.98 -10.92 40.11
CA LEU A 538 -39.81 -10.04 41.26
C LEU A 538 -39.86 -10.83 42.57
N ARG A 539 -40.80 -11.77 42.70
CA ARG A 539 -40.93 -12.61 43.89
C ARG A 539 -39.74 -13.54 44.11
N LEU A 540 -39.21 -14.12 43.05
CA LEU A 540 -37.97 -14.92 43.10
C LEU A 540 -36.76 -14.10 43.50
N TYR A 541 -36.70 -12.82 43.10
CA TYR A 541 -35.65 -11.91 43.52
C TYR A 541 -35.75 -11.57 45.00
N GLU A 542 -36.96 -11.31 45.52
CA GLU A 542 -37.21 -11.09 46.95
C GLU A 542 -36.79 -12.29 47.82
N PHE A 543 -37.10 -13.53 47.38
CA PHE A 543 -36.67 -14.74 48.09
C PHE A 543 -35.15 -14.98 48.11
N LYS A 544 -34.40 -14.38 47.18
CA LYS A 544 -32.94 -14.47 47.10
C LYS A 544 -32.21 -13.36 47.86
N GLY A 545 -32.93 -12.34 48.35
CA GLY A 545 -32.38 -11.22 49.12
C GLY A 545 -32.18 -11.55 50.60
N ASP A 546 -31.22 -10.86 51.26
CA ASP A 546 -30.90 -11.01 52.69
C ASP A 546 -32.14 -10.84 53.61
N ASP A 547 -32.33 -11.78 54.55
CA ASP A 547 -33.45 -11.87 55.51
C ASP A 547 -33.76 -10.58 56.28
N LYS A 548 -32.77 -9.68 56.47
CA LYS A 548 -32.97 -8.40 57.17
C LYS A 548 -33.77 -7.37 56.39
N LYS A 549 -33.85 -7.45 55.06
CA LYS A 549 -34.64 -6.54 54.21
C LYS A 549 -36.06 -7.06 53.91
N ASN A 550 -36.32 -8.34 54.18
CA ASN A 550 -37.57 -9.03 53.86
C ASN A 550 -38.67 -8.90 54.93
N LEU A 551 -38.39 -8.23 56.05
CA LEU A 551 -39.33 -8.13 57.18
C LEU A 551 -40.54 -7.23 56.87
N LEU A 552 -40.40 -6.27 55.93
CA LEU A 552 -41.47 -5.38 55.47
C LEU A 552 -42.33 -6.01 54.36
N SER A 553 -41.75 -6.83 53.47
CA SER A 553 -42.51 -7.53 52.43
C SER A 553 -43.37 -8.64 53.03
N PHE A 554 -42.91 -9.33 54.07
CA PHE A 554 -43.72 -10.30 54.81
C PHE A 554 -44.88 -9.66 55.58
N SER A 555 -44.76 -8.41 56.06
CA SER A 555 -45.86 -7.75 56.79
C SER A 555 -46.95 -7.22 55.86
N GLN A 556 -46.59 -6.77 54.65
CA GLN A 556 -47.56 -6.30 53.64
C GLN A 556 -48.39 -7.44 53.02
N MET A 557 -47.98 -8.70 53.21
CA MET A 557 -48.64 -9.89 52.64
C MET A 557 -49.45 -10.71 53.66
N GLN A 558 -49.69 -10.19 54.87
CA GLN A 558 -50.58 -10.85 55.84
C GLN A 558 -52.04 -10.96 55.34
N ASP A 559 -52.46 -10.05 54.45
CA ASP A 559 -53.76 -10.07 53.78
C ASP A 559 -53.79 -10.90 52.47
N ALA A 560 -52.65 -11.47 52.06
CA ALA A 560 -52.56 -12.29 50.85
C ALA A 560 -53.02 -13.74 51.11
N SER A 561 -53.49 -14.42 50.05
CA SER A 561 -53.99 -15.81 50.12
C SER A 561 -52.96 -16.79 50.70
N SER A 562 -53.43 -17.83 51.39
CA SER A 562 -52.60 -18.84 52.08
C SER A 562 -51.61 -19.57 51.16
N ILE A 563 -51.88 -19.60 49.85
CA ILE A 563 -51.00 -20.17 48.81
C ILE A 563 -49.70 -19.35 48.64
N LEU A 564 -49.77 -18.03 48.77
CA LEU A 564 -48.62 -17.11 48.67
C LEU A 564 -47.83 -17.03 49.99
N GLN A 565 -48.48 -17.30 51.12
CA GLN A 565 -47.84 -17.31 52.44
C GLN A 565 -47.00 -18.57 52.69
N LEU A 566 -47.32 -19.68 52.00
CA LEU A 566 -46.62 -20.98 52.10
C LEU A 566 -45.71 -21.27 50.90
N SER A 567 -45.51 -20.31 50.00
CA SER A 567 -44.75 -20.51 48.76
C SER A 567 -43.24 -20.65 49.02
N THR A 568 -42.61 -21.69 48.49
CA THR A 568 -41.15 -21.90 48.50
C THR A 568 -40.51 -21.36 47.22
N THR A 569 -39.19 -21.14 47.25
CA THR A 569 -38.37 -20.76 46.07
C THR A 569 -38.52 -21.73 44.90
N GLU A 570 -38.62 -23.02 45.19
CA GLU A 570 -38.79 -24.06 44.17
C GLU A 570 -40.20 -24.03 43.55
N SER A 571 -41.23 -23.72 44.36
CA SER A 571 -42.61 -23.62 43.89
C SER A 571 -42.80 -22.41 42.95
N THR A 572 -42.20 -21.26 43.28
CA THR A 572 -42.27 -20.06 42.43
C THR A 572 -41.45 -20.17 41.16
N GLN A 573 -40.32 -20.89 41.18
CA GLN A 573 -39.56 -21.18 39.96
C GLN A 573 -40.34 -22.09 39.02
N ASN A 574 -40.91 -23.20 39.52
CA ASN A 574 -41.74 -24.10 38.70
C ASN A 574 -42.94 -23.37 38.10
N MET A 575 -43.51 -22.41 38.83
CA MET A 575 -44.63 -21.61 38.35
C MET A 575 -44.21 -20.60 37.26
N LEU A 576 -43.04 -19.97 37.40
CA LEU A 576 -42.45 -19.13 36.37
C LEU A 576 -42.15 -19.93 35.10
N ASP A 577 -41.57 -21.13 35.24
CA ASP A 577 -41.25 -22.00 34.12
C ASP A 577 -42.54 -22.39 33.34
N ASN A 578 -43.64 -22.66 34.04
CA ASN A 578 -44.94 -22.92 33.39
C ASN A 578 -45.50 -21.70 32.64
N ILE A 579 -45.36 -20.49 33.18
CA ILE A 579 -45.79 -19.25 32.51
C ILE A 579 -44.94 -19.02 31.24
N GLN A 580 -43.63 -19.24 31.34
CA GLN A 580 -42.71 -19.11 30.21
C GLN A 580 -42.99 -20.12 29.11
N ILE A 581 -43.36 -21.36 29.46
CA ILE A 581 -43.80 -22.36 28.49
C ILE A 581 -45.04 -21.87 27.73
N VAL A 582 -46.05 -21.33 28.42
CA VAL A 582 -47.28 -20.82 27.79
C VAL A 582 -46.99 -19.61 26.90
N LEU A 583 -46.18 -18.66 27.37
CA LEU A 583 -45.75 -17.50 26.57
C LEU A 583 -44.97 -17.94 25.32
N SER A 584 -44.06 -18.90 25.44
CA SER A 584 -43.26 -19.40 24.30
C SER A 584 -44.12 -20.02 23.19
N GLU A 585 -45.27 -20.60 23.54
CA GLU A 585 -46.18 -21.24 22.59
C GLU A 585 -47.10 -20.23 21.91
N ILE A 586 -47.56 -19.21 22.64
CA ILE A 586 -48.43 -18.15 22.09
C ILE A 586 -47.64 -17.15 21.23
N LEU A 587 -46.40 -16.85 21.61
CA LEU A 587 -45.51 -15.92 20.93
C LEU A 587 -44.69 -16.58 19.81
N HIS A 588 -44.87 -17.87 19.56
CA HIS A 588 -44.18 -18.54 18.46
C HIS A 588 -44.52 -17.85 17.12
N ASN A 589 -43.49 -17.48 16.34
CA ASN A 589 -43.64 -16.71 15.08
C ASN A 589 -44.72 -17.29 14.15
N ASN A 590 -44.75 -18.61 13.98
CA ASN A 590 -45.78 -19.31 13.21
C ASN A 590 -47.22 -19.00 13.69
N VAL A 591 -47.48 -19.00 15.00
CA VAL A 591 -48.82 -18.73 15.56
C VAL A 591 -49.20 -17.27 15.33
N HIS A 592 -48.23 -16.35 15.48
CA HIS A 592 -48.43 -14.93 15.19
C HIS A 592 -48.73 -14.66 13.71
N HIS A 593 -47.95 -15.24 12.79
CA HIS A 593 -48.20 -15.13 11.35
C HIS A 593 -49.56 -15.73 10.98
N LEU A 594 -49.91 -16.92 11.48
CA LEU A 594 -51.19 -17.58 11.20
C LEU A 594 -52.38 -16.79 11.77
N HIS A 595 -52.24 -16.20 12.95
CA HIS A 595 -53.23 -15.31 13.53
C HIS A 595 -53.42 -14.05 12.66
N ASN A 596 -52.31 -13.43 12.22
CA ASN A 596 -52.37 -12.25 11.36
C ASN A 596 -52.95 -12.56 9.98
N ILE A 597 -52.70 -13.74 9.41
CA ILE A 597 -53.29 -14.20 8.15
C ILE A 597 -54.83 -14.36 8.30
N LYS A 598 -55.31 -14.80 9.46
CA LYS A 598 -56.74 -15.01 9.71
C LYS A 598 -57.50 -13.69 9.86
N HIS A 599 -56.92 -12.71 10.57
CA HIS A 599 -57.61 -11.46 10.93
C HIS A 599 -57.32 -10.29 9.99
N TYR A 600 -56.17 -10.30 9.31
CA TYR A 600 -55.78 -9.26 8.37
C TYR A 600 -55.75 -9.81 6.94
N PRO A 601 -56.81 -9.62 6.13
CA PRO A 601 -56.90 -10.19 4.78
C PRO A 601 -55.79 -9.67 3.84
N ARG A 602 -55.32 -8.44 4.03
CA ARG A 602 -54.21 -7.84 3.26
C ARG A 602 -52.84 -8.42 3.60
N TYR A 603 -52.69 -9.03 4.78
CA TYR A 603 -51.39 -9.52 5.26
C TYR A 603 -50.88 -10.69 4.42
N ALA A 604 -51.77 -11.62 4.05
CA ALA A 604 -51.42 -12.74 3.18
C ALA A 604 -50.93 -12.27 1.79
N ASP A 605 -51.60 -11.27 1.22
CA ASP A 605 -51.22 -10.71 -0.10
C ASP A 605 -49.88 -9.96 -0.03
N ILE A 606 -49.60 -9.24 1.06
CA ILE A 606 -48.31 -8.57 1.30
C ILE A 606 -47.18 -9.59 1.42
N VAL A 607 -47.38 -10.68 2.17
CA VAL A 607 -46.37 -11.74 2.34
C VAL A 607 -46.10 -12.45 1.00
N ILE A 608 -47.13 -12.76 0.23
CA ILE A 608 -46.98 -13.36 -1.11
C ILE A 608 -46.28 -12.40 -2.07
N ALA A 609 -46.63 -11.11 -2.05
CA ALA A 609 -45.96 -10.09 -2.85
C ALA A 609 -44.47 -9.96 -2.47
N GLY A 610 -44.14 -10.01 -1.18
CA GLY A 610 -42.77 -10.02 -0.68
C GLY A 610 -41.96 -11.23 -1.16
N LEU A 611 -42.54 -12.44 -1.09
CA LEU A 611 -41.89 -13.65 -1.61
C LEU A 611 -41.66 -13.57 -3.12
N LYS A 612 -42.64 -13.06 -3.89
CA LYS A 612 -42.52 -12.84 -5.33
C LYS A 612 -41.43 -11.83 -5.67
N GLN A 613 -41.30 -10.77 -4.88
CA GLN A 613 -40.26 -9.77 -5.05
C GLN A 613 -38.86 -10.35 -4.79
N LYS A 614 -38.70 -11.18 -3.76
CA LYS A 614 -37.43 -11.86 -3.46
C LYS A 614 -37.04 -12.85 -4.56
N LEU A 615 -37.98 -13.60 -5.12
CA LEU A 615 -37.73 -14.47 -6.28
C LEU A 615 -37.30 -13.67 -7.52
N LYS A 616 -38.00 -12.57 -7.83
CA LYS A 616 -37.59 -11.67 -8.93
C LYS A 616 -36.19 -11.08 -8.72
N LEU A 617 -35.82 -10.80 -7.48
CA LEU A 617 -34.48 -10.32 -7.15
C LEU A 617 -33.43 -11.40 -7.44
N ILE A 618 -33.68 -12.64 -7.03
CA ILE A 618 -32.82 -13.79 -7.33
C ILE A 618 -32.66 -13.97 -8.85
N ASP A 619 -33.75 -13.99 -9.60
CA ASP A 619 -33.71 -14.11 -11.06
C ASP A 619 -32.89 -13.00 -11.72
N ARG A 620 -32.99 -11.77 -11.18
CA ARG A 620 -32.21 -10.62 -11.63
C ARG A 620 -30.71 -10.81 -11.36
N MET A 621 -30.35 -11.30 -10.17
CA MET A 621 -28.95 -11.57 -9.82
C MET A 621 -28.36 -12.68 -10.71
N VAL A 622 -29.11 -13.75 -10.98
CA VAL A 622 -28.70 -14.83 -11.89
C VAL A 622 -28.50 -14.30 -13.31
N ALA A 623 -29.42 -13.47 -13.82
CA ALA A 623 -29.29 -12.86 -15.14
C ALA A 623 -28.06 -11.92 -15.24
N GLN A 624 -27.75 -11.17 -14.16
CA GLN A 624 -26.57 -10.33 -14.09
C GLN A 624 -25.27 -11.17 -14.06
N GLN A 625 -25.24 -12.27 -13.32
CA GLN A 625 -24.12 -13.21 -13.32
C GLN A 625 -23.86 -13.79 -14.71
N GLU A 626 -24.89 -14.22 -15.42
CA GLU A 626 -24.74 -14.74 -16.79
C GLU A 626 -24.18 -13.68 -17.75
N SER A 627 -24.63 -12.43 -17.62
CA SER A 627 -24.12 -11.31 -18.42
C SER A 627 -22.64 -11.04 -18.15
N VAL A 628 -22.22 -11.05 -16.88
CA VAL A 628 -20.82 -10.92 -16.48
C VAL A 628 -19.98 -12.08 -17.00
N ARG A 629 -20.46 -13.32 -16.87
CA ARG A 629 -19.78 -14.52 -17.37
C ARG A 629 -19.61 -14.52 -18.90
N ARG A 630 -20.57 -13.98 -19.66
CA ARG A 630 -20.42 -13.78 -21.11
C ARG A 630 -19.29 -12.79 -21.41
N LYS A 631 -19.28 -11.63 -20.75
CA LYS A 631 -18.22 -10.62 -20.90
C LYS A 631 -16.84 -11.14 -20.50
N GLN A 632 -16.75 -11.98 -19.47
CA GLN A 632 -15.50 -12.65 -19.11
C GLN A 632 -15.00 -13.55 -20.23
N LYS A 633 -15.87 -14.38 -20.82
CA LYS A 633 -15.49 -15.24 -21.95
C LYS A 633 -15.04 -14.41 -23.16
N ASP A 634 -15.76 -13.36 -23.49
CA ASP A 634 -15.40 -12.48 -24.61
C ASP A 634 -14.01 -11.83 -24.39
N ALA A 635 -13.74 -11.32 -23.18
CA ALA A 635 -12.45 -10.74 -22.83
C ALA A 635 -11.32 -11.79 -22.83
N GLN A 636 -11.60 -13.01 -22.38
CA GLN A 636 -10.65 -14.12 -22.41
C GLN A 636 -10.32 -14.53 -23.85
N ASP A 637 -11.32 -14.62 -24.72
CA ASP A 637 -11.13 -14.94 -26.15
C ASP A 637 -10.29 -13.86 -26.87
N GLU A 638 -10.46 -12.58 -26.51
CA GLU A 638 -9.60 -11.51 -27.02
C GLU A 638 -8.15 -11.64 -26.54
N ILE A 639 -7.94 -11.96 -25.27
CA ILE A 639 -6.60 -12.22 -24.72
C ILE A 639 -5.94 -13.41 -25.43
N ASP A 640 -6.69 -14.48 -25.66
CA ASP A 640 -6.19 -15.69 -26.30
C ASP A 640 -5.86 -15.47 -27.79
N LYS A 641 -6.49 -14.49 -28.46
CA LYS A 641 -6.09 -14.02 -29.80
C LYS A 641 -4.86 -13.10 -29.76
N LEU A 642 -4.76 -12.20 -28.78
CA LEU A 642 -3.68 -11.21 -28.71
C LEU A 642 -2.35 -11.80 -28.23
N ARG A 643 -2.37 -12.77 -27.31
CA ARG A 643 -1.16 -13.45 -26.79
C ARG A 643 -0.28 -14.11 -27.87
N PRO A 644 -0.81 -14.93 -28.80
CA PRO A 644 0.00 -15.51 -29.87
C PRO A 644 0.49 -14.45 -30.86
N LEU A 645 -0.31 -13.42 -31.14
CA LEU A 645 0.12 -12.29 -31.97
C LEU A 645 1.29 -11.54 -31.34
N LEU A 646 1.23 -11.25 -30.03
CA LEU A 646 2.34 -10.65 -29.29
C LEU A 646 3.60 -11.50 -29.37
N ARG A 647 3.49 -12.82 -29.15
CA ARG A 647 4.64 -13.74 -29.25
C ARG A 647 5.26 -13.72 -30.65
N LEU A 648 4.43 -13.74 -31.68
CA LEU A 648 4.88 -13.68 -33.07
C LEU A 648 5.61 -12.36 -33.37
N VAL A 649 5.04 -11.22 -32.97
CA VAL A 649 5.64 -9.89 -33.17
C VAL A 649 6.96 -9.76 -32.43
N VAL A 650 7.05 -10.24 -31.19
CA VAL A 650 8.29 -10.27 -30.41
C VAL A 650 9.35 -11.13 -31.08
N GLN A 651 8.99 -12.34 -31.53
CA GLN A 651 9.90 -13.23 -32.26
C GLN A 651 10.44 -12.56 -33.53
N ARG A 652 9.57 -12.00 -34.37
CA ARG A 652 9.97 -11.27 -35.59
C ARG A 652 10.87 -10.08 -35.29
N THR A 653 10.61 -9.38 -34.20
CA THR A 653 11.42 -8.23 -33.77
C THR A 653 12.80 -8.68 -33.29
N ARG A 654 12.93 -9.84 -32.62
CA ARG A 654 14.23 -10.44 -32.27
C ARG A 654 15.00 -10.88 -33.51
N GLU A 655 14.34 -11.55 -34.46
CA GLU A 655 14.94 -11.95 -35.74
C GLU A 655 15.55 -10.72 -36.44
N LEU A 656 14.77 -9.64 -36.57
CA LEU A 656 15.22 -8.38 -37.16
C LEU A 656 16.39 -7.74 -36.38
N GLN A 657 16.35 -7.76 -35.05
CA GLN A 657 17.43 -7.26 -34.21
C GLN A 657 18.74 -8.01 -34.50
N THR A 658 18.69 -9.34 -34.53
CA THR A 658 19.88 -10.17 -34.80
C THR A 658 20.43 -9.97 -36.22
N GLU A 659 19.57 -9.73 -37.20
CA GLU A 659 19.98 -9.44 -38.58
C GLU A 659 20.69 -8.09 -38.67
N ILE A 660 20.20 -7.05 -37.98
CA ILE A 660 20.83 -5.73 -37.91
C ILE A 660 22.17 -5.81 -37.17
N GLU A 661 22.23 -6.47 -36.00
CA GLU A 661 23.47 -6.66 -35.25
C GLU A 661 24.53 -7.37 -36.09
N ARG A 662 24.14 -8.41 -36.84
CA ARG A 662 25.03 -9.14 -37.75
C ARG A 662 25.54 -8.26 -38.88
N ASP A 663 24.70 -7.41 -39.47
CA ASP A 663 25.12 -6.51 -40.56
C ASP A 663 26.09 -5.42 -40.07
N ILE A 664 25.80 -4.82 -38.91
CA ILE A 664 26.69 -3.83 -38.28
C ILE A 664 28.01 -4.51 -37.87
N SER A 665 27.96 -5.69 -37.27
CA SER A 665 29.14 -6.44 -36.85
C SER A 665 30.09 -6.72 -38.03
N LYS A 666 29.57 -7.17 -39.18
CA LYS A 666 30.36 -7.38 -40.41
C LYS A 666 31.12 -6.12 -40.84
N ARG A 667 30.51 -4.93 -40.69
CA ARG A 667 31.12 -3.64 -41.05
C ARG A 667 32.23 -3.22 -40.08
N TYR A 668 32.22 -3.75 -38.86
CA TYR A 668 33.23 -3.50 -37.83
C TYR A 668 34.13 -4.71 -37.59
N LYS A 669 34.54 -5.42 -38.66
CA LYS A 669 35.46 -6.57 -38.58
C LYS A 669 34.97 -7.71 -37.66
N ASN A 670 33.67 -7.96 -37.64
CA ASN A 670 33.01 -8.96 -36.77
C ASN A 670 33.10 -8.68 -35.27
N ARG A 671 33.26 -7.41 -34.87
CA ARG A 671 33.14 -7.01 -33.46
C ARG A 671 31.73 -7.29 -32.95
N THR A 672 31.58 -7.66 -31.68
CA THR A 672 30.26 -7.86 -31.08
C THR A 672 29.50 -6.53 -31.01
N VAL A 673 28.24 -6.56 -31.43
CA VAL A 673 27.33 -5.40 -31.41
C VAL A 673 26.12 -5.80 -30.62
N HIS A 674 25.73 -5.00 -29.64
CA HIS A 674 24.50 -5.21 -28.87
C HIS A 674 23.57 -4.03 -29.03
N LEU A 675 22.35 -4.31 -29.49
CA LEU A 675 21.28 -3.33 -29.49
C LEU A 675 20.60 -3.32 -28.12
N THR A 676 20.86 -2.28 -27.34
CA THR A 676 20.37 -2.13 -25.96
C THR A 676 19.01 -1.41 -25.91
N GLY A 677 18.20 -1.72 -24.90
CA GLY A 677 16.89 -1.09 -24.66
C GLY A 677 15.71 -1.58 -25.52
N GLY A 678 15.93 -2.62 -26.33
CA GLY A 678 14.91 -3.18 -27.22
C GLY A 678 14.18 -4.40 -26.66
N VAL A 679 14.48 -5.56 -27.23
CA VAL A 679 13.72 -6.81 -27.00
C VAL A 679 14.23 -7.64 -25.83
N ASN A 680 15.40 -7.29 -25.27
CA ASN A 680 15.94 -7.89 -24.05
C ASN A 680 15.33 -7.28 -22.77
N THR A 681 14.68 -6.12 -22.89
CA THR A 681 13.97 -5.40 -21.82
C THR A 681 12.44 -5.55 -21.90
N LEU A 682 11.92 -6.11 -22.99
CA LEU A 682 10.48 -6.33 -23.24
C LEU A 682 10.10 -7.79 -22.95
#